data_AF-A0A962H8V0-F1
#
_entry.id   AF-A0A962H8V0-F1
#
_cell.length_a   1.000
_cell.length_b   1.000
_cell.length_c   1.000
_cell.angle_alpha   90.00
_cell.angle_beta   90.00
_cell.angle_gamma   90.00
#
_symmetry.space_group_name_H-M   'P 1'
#
loop_
_entity.id
_entity.type
_entity.pdbx_description
1 polymer ?
#
loop_
_entity_poly.entity_id
_entity_poly.type
_entity_poly.pdbx_seq_one_letter_code
_entity_poly.pdbx_strand_id
1 'polypeptide(L)'
;MKRICALAIALGPMSLFLNPADAATNPKVVPLESKSVGPSYVSDAVTPTFKHVDVRTLAPLPDWQPGDPIREIPRQFSDPQVINPNPLNPQVDQFDRGAQRQQAFDSEQRAINGDAFNTPILNFPSVGNTGVSPSDVNGDVGKNHFVNSVNGSSGARIAIYDKVTGVQVGPTFSLETLGSGGACASGLGDAVILYDEVVERWVLTEFVSGGNDLCFYISAGSDPSNTTWMRYNFVMPSFPDYPKYGVWGDAYYAGANENSGGGRGVYAFDRTAMLAGAPATFQRFTVPNLAGFGFQVTVPADHDGPTMPVPPGTPGIFMRHRDDEAHNAGSNNPNVDFLEVFELTVDFATPGNSTFVGPQSIEVESFDSDLFGLSAFQAFPQPNGTRLDPLREPVMNRLVYRNFGSYEVLLGNLVTDVDGNDTGGVRWFELRRSGGRGAPWTLFQEGTYAPADAGGPADRWMAGIAMDESGNIALGYSIVRQSPAISAGMRYVGRQDGDTPGVMTTTENSIIEGTGSQGGSTRWGDYHSMSIDPEDGCTFWFSANVITGGSWNTQLAAFRFDACGDPTFTLSATNREQSICATPTGADLNTIDLTVTSRNGFTDPVDLDFGAAGLPVGVSGGFTPTQVNPTGMAQADITVDNTATPGMNTITLRGTSGATERELQANVLVTTLPAAVTTLSAPIDMATDVVLAPTFTWAPVAQAETYTLEVATDNAFANIVATAEVTGTSATLSTNLNSLTTYFWRVTANNLCGSDGSSAVFSFTTAAVSCAVYTSTDVPLRIPPTGTAGVTNSTLNIAAAFGGPIVDLDVVDMSGTHTFMGDIDFRLISPANTTVLFMGQACGTQENFDINFDDDAAPGAWPCPPTDGGTYQPTNPLAQFNAEDSTGTWTLRVTDNANGDSGELQTWGLQICIAGLGEGILIDGFEGPTPPPAPEN
;
A
#
# COMPACT_ATOMS: atom_id res chain seq x y z
N MET A 1 -4.50 32.00 58.69
CA MET A 1 -5.44 31.28 59.59
C MET A 1 -6.44 30.56 58.71
N LYS A 2 -6.32 29.22 58.55
CA LYS A 2 -7.32 28.16 58.93
C LYS A 2 -8.72 28.36 58.29
N ARG A 3 -9.39 27.45 57.56
CA ARG A 3 -9.43 25.96 57.35
C ARG A 3 -10.33 25.71 56.10
N ILE A 4 -10.05 24.83 55.12
CA ILE A 4 -10.21 23.35 54.99
C ILE A 4 -11.65 22.79 54.73
N CYS A 5 -11.78 22.02 53.62
CA CYS A 5 -12.71 20.92 53.21
C CYS A 5 -14.18 21.24 52.84
N ALA A 6 -14.88 20.56 51.90
CA ALA A 6 -14.57 19.58 50.83
C ALA A 6 -15.84 19.32 49.96
N LEU A 7 -15.61 18.78 48.74
CA LEU A 7 -16.36 17.71 48.03
C LEU A 7 -17.62 17.96 47.14
N ALA A 8 -17.52 17.34 45.94
CA ALA A 8 -18.53 16.57 45.16
C ALA A 8 -19.22 17.19 43.91
N ILE A 9 -18.59 16.96 42.75
CA ILE A 9 -19.07 16.23 41.54
C ILE A 9 -20.58 16.19 41.26
N ALA A 10 -20.98 16.72 40.10
CA ALA A 10 -21.98 16.12 39.19
C ALA A 10 -21.86 16.76 37.78
N LEU A 11 -21.22 16.06 36.82
CA LEU A 11 -21.37 16.31 35.39
C LEU A 11 -22.04 15.08 34.79
N GLY A 12 -23.25 15.26 34.27
CA GLY A 12 -23.99 14.23 33.54
C GLY A 12 -23.46 14.06 32.11
N PRO A 13 -23.70 12.90 31.47
CA PRO A 13 -23.24 12.64 30.12
C PRO A 13 -24.11 13.40 29.12
N MET A 14 -23.46 14.16 28.24
CA MET A 14 -24.09 14.81 27.08
C MET A 14 -23.97 13.85 25.91
N SER A 15 -25.03 13.09 25.64
CA SER A 15 -25.14 12.24 24.45
C SER A 15 -25.40 13.13 23.23
N LEU A 16 -24.41 13.25 22.34
CA LEU A 16 -24.60 13.79 20.99
C LEU A 16 -24.93 12.62 20.06
N PHE A 17 -26.18 12.57 19.60
CA PHE A 17 -26.58 11.78 18.44
C PHE A 17 -26.20 12.58 17.19
N LEU A 18 -25.36 11.99 16.33
CA LEU A 18 -25.15 12.47 14.95
C LEU A 18 -25.90 11.55 13.99
N ASN A 19 -26.57 12.19 13.04
CA ASN A 19 -27.45 11.62 12.02
C ASN A 19 -26.60 11.06 10.84
N PRO A 20 -26.92 9.90 10.23
CA PRO A 20 -26.03 9.23 9.26
C PRO A 20 -25.97 9.84 7.84
N ALA A 21 -26.39 11.09 7.62
CA ALA A 21 -26.73 11.59 6.28
C ALA A 21 -25.72 12.55 5.61
N ASP A 22 -24.59 12.90 6.23
CA ASP A 22 -23.63 13.88 5.67
C ASP A 22 -22.31 13.27 5.13
N ALA A 23 -22.24 11.95 4.94
CA ALA A 23 -21.02 11.24 4.52
C ALA A 23 -20.78 11.15 3.00
N ALA A 24 -21.30 12.09 2.21
CA ALA A 24 -21.17 12.03 0.75
C ALA A 24 -20.90 13.41 0.13
N THR A 25 -19.66 13.90 0.27
CA THR A 25 -18.97 14.74 -0.73
C THR A 25 -17.55 15.07 -0.24
N ASN A 26 -16.55 14.36 -0.79
CA ASN A 26 -15.10 14.69 -0.92
C ASN A 26 -14.17 13.58 -0.33
N PRO A 27 -13.62 12.67 -1.16
CA PRO A 27 -12.71 11.62 -0.70
C PRO A 27 -11.27 12.13 -0.79
N LYS A 28 -10.84 13.02 0.11
CA LYS A 28 -9.41 13.29 0.32
C LYS A 28 -9.16 13.48 1.81
N VAL A 29 -8.30 12.61 2.35
CA VAL A 29 -7.94 12.46 3.77
C VAL A 29 -9.08 11.87 4.61
N VAL A 30 -9.07 10.55 4.82
CA VAL A 30 -9.83 9.91 5.91
C VAL A 30 -8.91 9.90 7.14
N PRO A 31 -9.14 10.74 8.16
CA PRO A 31 -8.45 10.58 9.42
C PRO A 31 -9.08 9.39 10.14
N LEU A 32 -8.32 8.31 10.34
CA LEU A 32 -8.61 7.42 11.47
C LEU A 32 -8.50 8.29 12.73
N GLU A 33 -9.56 8.34 13.53
CA GLU A 33 -9.67 9.24 14.69
C GLU A 33 -8.40 9.22 15.56
N SER A 34 -7.81 10.41 15.76
CA SER A 34 -6.56 10.62 16.49
C SER A 34 -6.72 10.31 17.99
N LYS A 35 -6.54 9.05 18.38
CA LYS A 35 -6.48 8.69 19.79
C LYS A 35 -5.08 8.99 20.31
N SER A 36 -4.91 10.16 20.95
CA SER A 36 -3.74 10.43 21.79
C SER A 36 -3.70 9.39 22.92
N VAL A 37 -2.71 8.51 22.90
CA VAL A 37 -2.46 7.54 23.98
C VAL A 37 -1.21 7.96 24.75
N GLY A 38 -1.30 7.95 26.08
CA GLY A 38 -0.11 8.06 26.95
C GLY A 38 0.79 6.83 26.85
N PRO A 39 1.95 6.82 27.53
CA PRO A 39 2.87 5.69 27.45
C PRO A 39 2.22 4.42 28.01
N SER A 40 2.37 3.32 27.29
CA SER A 40 1.99 1.97 27.73
C SER A 40 2.88 1.45 28.86
N TYR A 41 4.12 1.95 28.92
CA TYR A 41 5.10 1.60 29.95
C TYR A 41 6.11 2.74 30.14
N VAL A 42 6.57 2.93 31.37
CA VAL A 42 7.64 3.86 31.74
C VAL A 42 8.66 3.07 32.56
N SER A 43 9.92 3.15 32.18
CA SER A 43 10.98 2.38 32.85
C SER A 43 11.38 2.98 34.19
N ASP A 44 12.00 2.14 35.03
CA ASP A 44 12.84 2.64 36.12
C ASP A 44 14.05 3.42 35.57
N ALA A 45 14.63 4.29 36.39
CA ALA A 45 15.82 5.06 36.03
C ALA A 45 17.08 4.17 36.04
N VAL A 46 17.84 4.22 34.95
CA VAL A 46 19.07 3.45 34.74
C VAL A 46 20.28 4.37 34.90
N THR A 47 21.17 4.04 35.84
CA THR A 47 22.43 4.76 36.03
C THR A 47 23.50 4.19 35.10
N PRO A 48 24.24 5.03 34.35
CA PRO A 48 25.26 4.54 33.44
C PRO A 48 26.52 4.07 34.17
N THR A 49 27.30 3.24 33.49
CA THR A 49 28.70 2.97 33.84
C THR A 49 29.64 3.68 32.88
N PHE A 50 30.84 4.06 33.36
CA PHE A 50 31.83 4.78 32.56
C PHE A 50 33.08 3.93 32.37
N LYS A 51 33.63 3.90 31.15
CA LYS A 51 34.88 3.21 30.86
C LYS A 51 35.69 3.96 29.80
N HIS A 52 36.93 4.31 30.15
CA HIS A 52 37.87 4.84 29.18
C HIS A 52 38.49 3.70 28.36
N VAL A 53 38.48 3.82 27.03
CA VAL A 53 38.98 2.81 26.10
C VAL A 53 39.79 3.49 25.00
N ASP A 54 41.03 3.04 24.83
CA ASP A 54 41.82 3.27 23.63
C ASP A 54 41.75 2.01 22.76
N VAL A 55 40.92 2.05 21.72
CA VAL A 55 40.62 0.89 20.87
C VAL A 55 41.87 0.35 20.17
N ARG A 56 42.87 1.21 19.93
CA ARG A 56 44.13 0.85 19.26
C ARG A 56 45.00 -0.09 20.11
N THR A 57 44.70 -0.18 21.40
CA THR A 57 45.42 -1.03 22.36
C THR A 57 44.70 -2.33 22.68
N LEU A 58 43.49 -2.53 22.14
CA LEU A 58 42.74 -3.77 22.33
C LEU A 58 43.43 -4.94 21.64
N ALA A 59 43.18 -6.15 22.16
CA ALA A 59 43.65 -7.36 21.52
C ALA A 59 42.79 -7.63 20.26
N PRO A 60 43.40 -8.06 19.14
CA PRO A 60 42.63 -8.45 17.96
C PRO A 60 41.78 -9.68 18.26
N LEU A 61 40.55 -9.67 17.74
CA LEU A 61 39.70 -10.85 17.72
C LEU A 61 40.21 -11.84 16.67
N PRO A 62 40.04 -13.16 16.89
CA PRO A 62 40.32 -14.14 15.86
C PRO A 62 39.34 -14.01 14.69
N ASP A 63 39.88 -14.11 13.48
CA ASP A 63 39.08 -14.28 12.27
C ASP A 63 38.42 -15.64 12.28
N TRP A 64 37.17 -15.71 11.82
CA TRP A 64 36.50 -16.98 11.61
C TRP A 64 37.19 -17.75 10.49
N GLN A 65 37.38 -19.05 10.68
CA GLN A 65 37.98 -19.93 9.68
C GLN A 65 36.97 -21.01 9.25
N PRO A 66 37.03 -21.49 7.99
CA PRO A 66 36.22 -22.63 7.56
C PRO A 66 36.40 -23.84 8.49
N GLY A 67 35.30 -24.28 9.10
CA GLY A 67 35.28 -25.36 10.11
C GLY A 67 34.98 -24.87 11.53
N ASP A 68 35.08 -23.57 11.79
CA ASP A 68 34.58 -22.95 13.02
C ASP A 68 33.03 -23.01 13.06
N PRO A 69 32.41 -23.09 14.26
CA PRO A 69 30.96 -23.16 14.38
C PRO A 69 30.23 -21.98 13.72
N ILE A 70 29.08 -22.28 13.12
CA ILE A 70 28.14 -21.26 12.64
C ILE A 70 27.07 -21.04 13.71
N ARG A 71 26.73 -19.77 13.98
CA ARG A 71 25.70 -19.34 14.93
C ARG A 71 24.60 -18.56 14.21
N GLU A 72 23.35 -18.80 14.58
CA GLU A 72 22.22 -17.98 14.12
C GLU A 72 21.81 -16.98 15.22
N ILE A 73 21.60 -15.72 14.85
CA ILE A 73 20.99 -14.73 15.75
C ILE A 73 19.48 -15.03 15.85
N PRO A 74 18.90 -15.05 17.08
CA PRO A 74 17.48 -15.29 17.27
C PRO A 74 16.63 -14.33 16.43
N ARG A 75 15.48 -14.83 15.98
CA ARG A 75 14.43 -14.04 15.34
C ARG A 75 13.10 -14.34 16.02
N GLN A 76 12.25 -13.33 16.13
CA GLN A 76 10.91 -13.51 16.66
C GLN A 76 9.96 -13.97 15.55
N PHE A 77 9.39 -15.17 15.73
CA PHE A 77 8.33 -15.68 14.86
C PHE A 77 6.96 -15.34 15.43
N SER A 78 6.07 -14.86 14.56
CA SER A 78 4.63 -14.93 14.81
C SER A 78 4.08 -16.23 14.22
N ASP A 79 3.18 -16.89 14.95
CA ASP A 79 2.52 -18.11 14.46
C ASP A 79 1.73 -17.81 13.17
N PRO A 80 1.93 -18.57 12.08
CA PRO A 80 1.16 -18.41 10.85
C PRO A 80 -0.37 -18.46 11.05
N GLN A 81 -0.85 -19.12 12.12
CA GLN A 81 -2.27 -19.19 12.48
C GLN A 81 -2.80 -17.94 13.19
N VAL A 82 -1.92 -17.00 13.57
CA VAL A 82 -2.24 -15.71 14.20
C VAL A 82 -2.09 -14.56 13.18
N ILE A 83 -1.70 -14.87 11.95
CA ILE A 83 -1.78 -13.92 10.83
C ILE A 83 -3.26 -13.73 10.53
N ASN A 84 -3.75 -12.48 10.68
CA ASN A 84 -5.11 -12.14 10.24
C ASN A 84 -5.27 -12.63 8.78
N PRO A 85 -6.34 -13.37 8.47
CA PRO A 85 -6.50 -14.00 7.16
C PRO A 85 -6.39 -12.96 6.04
N ASN A 86 -5.75 -13.34 4.93
CA ASN A 86 -5.69 -12.53 3.73
C ASN A 86 -7.11 -12.10 3.31
N PRO A 87 -7.29 -10.88 2.78
CA PRO A 87 -8.56 -10.46 2.19
C PRO A 87 -8.99 -11.46 1.11
N LEU A 88 -10.29 -11.76 1.03
CA LEU A 88 -10.82 -12.84 0.17
C LEU A 88 -10.83 -12.52 -1.34
N ASN A 89 -10.19 -11.45 -1.82
CA ASN A 89 -10.10 -11.08 -3.25
C ASN A 89 -9.13 -9.89 -3.51
N PRO A 90 -7.79 -10.05 -3.42
CA PRO A 90 -6.88 -8.99 -3.86
C PRO A 90 -6.99 -8.81 -5.39
N GLN A 91 -7.17 -7.57 -5.87
CA GLN A 91 -6.91 -7.23 -7.26
C GLN A 91 -5.40 -7.06 -7.37
N VAL A 92 -4.72 -8.00 -8.04
CA VAL A 92 -3.27 -7.92 -8.24
C VAL A 92 -3.01 -6.90 -9.34
N ASP A 93 -2.37 -5.78 -9.01
CA ASP A 93 -1.72 -4.95 -10.03
C ASP A 93 -0.53 -5.77 -10.56
N GLN A 94 -0.58 -6.15 -11.84
CA GLN A 94 0.43 -7.03 -12.42
C GLN A 94 1.76 -6.31 -12.67
N PHE A 95 1.82 -4.98 -12.54
CA PHE A 95 3.01 -4.21 -12.88
C PHE A 95 3.19 -2.96 -12.00
N ASP A 96 4.37 -2.81 -11.40
CA ASP A 96 4.72 -1.57 -10.67
C ASP A 96 4.93 -0.41 -11.67
N ARG A 97 4.08 0.63 -11.55
CA ARG A 97 4.11 1.82 -12.42
C ARG A 97 5.40 2.64 -12.25
N GLY A 98 5.98 2.68 -11.05
CA GLY A 98 7.27 3.30 -10.78
C GLY A 98 8.40 2.62 -11.56
N ALA A 99 8.38 1.29 -11.64
CA ALA A 99 9.34 0.51 -12.40
C ALA A 99 9.17 0.73 -13.90
N GLN A 100 7.93 0.77 -14.40
CA GLN A 100 7.64 1.12 -15.80
C GLN A 100 8.14 2.51 -16.16
N ARG A 101 7.94 3.50 -15.26
CA ARG A 101 8.43 4.88 -15.43
C ARG A 101 9.96 4.92 -15.50
N GLN A 102 10.65 4.17 -14.63
CA GLN A 102 12.10 4.04 -14.65
C GLN A 102 12.59 3.42 -15.98
N GLN A 103 11.97 2.33 -16.43
CA GLN A 103 12.34 1.65 -17.67
C GLN A 103 12.09 2.53 -18.91
N ALA A 104 10.99 3.27 -18.95
CA ALA A 104 10.70 4.23 -20.01
C ALA A 104 11.78 5.32 -20.07
N PHE A 105 12.12 5.91 -18.92
CA PHE A 105 13.19 6.92 -18.82
C PHE A 105 14.53 6.39 -19.33
N ASP A 106 14.94 5.19 -18.90
CA ASP A 106 16.19 4.57 -19.34
C ASP A 106 16.24 4.29 -20.85
N SER A 107 15.08 4.06 -21.49
CA SER A 107 14.98 3.78 -22.93
C SER A 107 15.00 5.04 -23.81
N GLU A 108 14.55 6.19 -23.30
CA GLU A 108 14.33 7.40 -24.09
C GLU A 108 15.35 8.51 -23.81
N GLN A 109 15.78 8.66 -22.56
CA GLN A 109 16.34 9.91 -22.06
C GLN A 109 17.64 9.75 -21.26
N ARG A 110 18.30 8.60 -21.30
CA ARG A 110 19.56 8.39 -20.57
C ARG A 110 20.70 9.22 -21.18
N ALA A 111 20.69 10.52 -20.92
CA ALA A 111 21.82 11.39 -21.08
C ALA A 111 22.90 10.91 -20.11
N ILE A 112 24.09 10.67 -20.65
CA ILE A 112 25.27 10.34 -19.85
C ILE A 112 25.63 11.61 -19.07
N ASN A 113 25.10 11.77 -17.86
CA ASN A 113 25.56 12.80 -16.93
C ASN A 113 26.95 12.37 -16.43
N GLY A 114 27.95 12.88 -17.13
CA GLY A 114 29.36 12.66 -16.84
C GLY A 114 29.81 13.48 -15.66
N ASP A 115 29.35 13.14 -14.46
CA ASP A 115 29.79 13.72 -13.19
C ASP A 115 30.18 12.59 -12.20
N ALA A 116 31.00 12.87 -11.18
CA ALA A 116 31.72 11.90 -10.33
C ALA A 116 30.87 10.97 -9.45
N PHE A 117 29.58 10.83 -9.72
CA PHE A 117 28.75 9.78 -9.15
C PHE A 117 29.02 8.40 -9.80
N ASN A 118 29.91 8.33 -10.80
CA ASN A 118 30.18 7.11 -11.55
C ASN A 118 31.21 6.17 -10.89
N THR A 119 32.05 6.65 -9.97
CA THR A 119 33.06 5.81 -9.31
C THR A 119 33.22 6.23 -7.85
N PRO A 120 33.20 5.27 -6.90
CA PRO A 120 33.43 5.59 -5.51
C PRO A 120 34.80 6.25 -5.27
N ILE A 121 34.82 7.27 -4.41
CA ILE A 121 36.00 7.95 -3.88
C ILE A 121 36.84 6.96 -3.06
N LEU A 122 36.16 6.18 -2.23
CA LEU A 122 36.72 5.06 -1.46
C LEU A 122 35.87 3.82 -1.71
N ASN A 123 36.54 2.66 -1.81
CA ASN A 123 35.90 1.37 -1.97
C ASN A 123 36.83 0.28 -1.43
N PHE A 124 36.50 -0.28 -0.27
CA PHE A 124 37.37 -1.27 0.38
C PHE A 124 36.56 -2.26 1.24
N PRO A 125 37.08 -3.49 1.43
CA PRO A 125 36.42 -4.49 2.28
C PRO A 125 36.44 -4.05 3.75
N SER A 126 35.36 -4.38 4.48
CA SER A 126 35.28 -4.18 5.93
C SER A 126 35.30 -5.51 6.68
N VAL A 127 34.57 -5.64 7.79
CA VAL A 127 34.56 -6.85 8.63
C VAL A 127 34.01 -8.04 7.84
N GLY A 128 34.85 -9.06 7.67
CA GLY A 128 34.48 -10.29 6.97
C GLY A 128 33.56 -11.21 7.79
N ASN A 129 33.24 -12.37 7.20
CA ASN A 129 32.40 -13.38 7.85
C ASN A 129 32.85 -13.69 9.28
N THR A 130 31.93 -13.64 10.24
CA THR A 130 32.18 -13.95 11.65
C THR A 130 31.69 -15.33 12.07
N GLY A 131 31.16 -16.12 11.13
CA GLY A 131 30.44 -17.36 11.39
C GLY A 131 29.04 -17.14 11.92
N VAL A 132 28.51 -15.92 11.87
CA VAL A 132 27.18 -15.57 12.37
C VAL A 132 26.25 -15.27 11.20
N SER A 133 25.01 -15.74 11.28
CA SER A 133 23.96 -15.43 10.30
C SER A 133 22.72 -14.87 11.01
N PRO A 134 22.16 -13.75 10.53
CA PRO A 134 22.69 -12.86 9.48
C PRO A 134 23.90 -12.03 9.97
N SER A 135 24.54 -11.31 9.04
CA SER A 135 25.67 -10.44 9.35
C SER A 135 25.27 -9.08 9.95
N ASP A 136 24.09 -8.59 9.61
CA ASP A 136 23.50 -7.29 10.00
C ASP A 136 24.51 -6.15 10.02
N VAL A 137 25.02 -5.84 8.83
CA VAL A 137 25.99 -4.78 8.64
C VAL A 137 25.35 -3.41 8.84
N ASN A 138 25.99 -2.59 9.67
CA ASN A 138 25.56 -1.22 9.91
C ASN A 138 26.74 -0.35 10.31
N GLY A 139 26.75 0.89 9.86
CA GLY A 139 27.73 1.87 10.26
C GLY A 139 27.27 3.29 10.00
N ASP A 140 28.03 4.23 10.57
CA ASP A 140 27.80 5.66 10.38
C ASP A 140 29.13 6.41 10.27
N VAL A 141 29.09 7.58 9.65
CA VAL A 141 30.22 8.49 9.45
C VAL A 141 30.14 9.65 10.43
N GLY A 142 31.25 9.92 11.10
CA GLY A 142 31.41 11.11 11.93
C GLY A 142 32.47 12.05 11.35
N LYS A 143 32.95 12.96 12.19
CA LYS A 143 33.91 14.00 11.75
C LYS A 143 35.21 13.47 11.14
N ASN A 144 35.75 12.37 11.66
CA ASN A 144 37.05 11.86 11.23
C ASN A 144 37.04 10.36 10.92
N HIS A 145 35.97 9.65 11.29
CA HIS A 145 35.95 8.19 11.26
C HIS A 145 34.63 7.67 10.71
N PHE A 146 34.70 6.53 10.05
CA PHE A 146 33.56 5.65 9.83
C PHE A 146 33.60 4.52 10.85
N VAL A 147 32.49 4.26 11.53
CA VAL A 147 32.38 3.14 12.49
C VAL A 147 31.44 2.11 11.90
N ASN A 148 31.96 0.91 11.60
CA ASN A 148 31.19 -0.19 11.05
C ASN A 148 30.98 -1.29 12.09
N SER A 149 29.88 -2.02 11.96
CA SER A 149 29.51 -3.14 12.80
C SER A 149 28.95 -4.31 12.00
N VAL A 150 29.16 -5.52 12.53
CA VAL A 150 28.50 -6.76 12.09
C VAL A 150 28.23 -7.64 13.31
N ASN A 151 27.27 -8.55 13.20
CA ASN A 151 27.00 -9.55 14.23
C ASN A 151 28.21 -10.46 14.49
N GLY A 152 28.38 -10.86 15.75
CA GLY A 152 29.49 -11.69 16.21
C GLY A 152 29.07 -12.72 17.27
N SER A 153 29.95 -13.67 17.55
CA SER A 153 29.66 -14.82 18.41
C SER A 153 29.51 -14.48 19.90
N SER A 154 29.89 -13.29 20.34
CA SER A 154 29.75 -12.82 21.74
C SER A 154 29.22 -11.39 21.87
N GLY A 155 28.58 -10.87 20.81
CA GLY A 155 28.21 -9.47 20.65
C GLY A 155 28.60 -8.96 19.26
N ALA A 156 28.23 -7.73 18.93
CA ALA A 156 28.62 -7.13 17.66
C ALA A 156 30.14 -6.89 17.57
N ARG A 157 30.73 -7.11 16.39
CA ARG A 157 32.12 -6.77 16.08
C ARG A 157 32.17 -5.38 15.46
N ILE A 158 33.01 -4.51 16.01
CA ILE A 158 33.16 -3.12 15.60
C ILE A 158 34.52 -2.92 14.93
N ALA A 159 34.54 -2.22 13.80
CA ALA A 159 35.74 -1.73 13.15
C ALA A 159 35.63 -0.21 12.92
N ILE A 160 36.70 0.52 13.21
CA ILE A 160 36.78 1.97 13.04
C ILE A 160 37.76 2.25 11.91
N TYR A 161 37.38 3.10 10.97
CA TYR A 161 38.20 3.50 9.83
C TYR A 161 38.44 4.99 9.85
N ASP A 162 39.66 5.42 9.54
CA ASP A 162 39.95 6.81 9.21
C ASP A 162 39.26 7.13 7.87
N LYS A 163 38.33 8.08 7.88
CA LYS A 163 37.45 8.32 6.74
C LYS A 163 38.17 8.90 5.52
N VAL A 164 39.37 9.48 5.71
CA VAL A 164 40.16 10.10 4.63
C VAL A 164 40.99 9.05 3.90
N THR A 165 41.62 8.16 4.67
CA THR A 165 42.58 7.18 4.14
C THR A 165 41.97 5.80 3.90
N GLY A 166 40.80 5.51 4.49
CA GLY A 166 40.20 4.17 4.51
C GLY A 166 40.96 3.16 5.38
N VAL A 167 41.98 3.60 6.12
CA VAL A 167 42.79 2.72 6.97
C VAL A 167 42.06 2.44 8.28
N GLN A 168 42.03 1.16 8.68
CA GLN A 168 41.44 0.77 9.96
C GLN A 168 42.26 1.30 11.15
N VAL A 169 41.57 1.89 12.13
CA VAL A 169 42.12 2.46 13.37
C VAL A 169 41.99 1.43 14.49
N GLY A 170 43.10 0.75 14.78
CA GLY A 170 43.11 -0.36 15.74
C GLY A 170 42.54 -1.65 15.15
N PRO A 171 42.49 -2.74 15.94
CA PRO A 171 41.89 -4.00 15.50
C PRO A 171 40.36 -3.94 15.55
N THR A 172 39.71 -4.91 14.92
CA THR A 172 38.29 -5.20 15.16
C THR A 172 38.11 -5.71 16.59
N PHE A 173 37.11 -5.20 17.30
CA PHE A 173 36.85 -5.51 18.72
C PHE A 173 35.37 -5.79 18.98
N SER A 174 35.03 -6.43 20.10
CA SER A 174 33.63 -6.70 20.46
C SER A 174 33.00 -5.51 21.18
N LEU A 175 31.75 -5.18 20.90
CA LEU A 175 31.06 -4.00 21.42
C LEU A 175 31.01 -3.96 22.96
N GLU A 176 30.88 -5.10 23.63
CA GLU A 176 30.86 -5.21 25.09
C GLU A 176 32.16 -4.70 25.75
N THR A 177 33.26 -4.61 24.99
CA THR A 177 34.54 -4.06 25.49
C THR A 177 34.46 -2.56 25.80
N LEU A 178 33.47 -1.84 25.28
CA LEU A 178 33.24 -0.42 25.57
C LEU A 178 32.61 -0.19 26.96
N GLY A 179 32.07 -1.23 27.60
CA GLY A 179 31.44 -1.16 28.92
C GLY A 179 32.04 -2.10 29.97
N SER A 180 31.38 -2.19 31.14
CA SER A 180 31.77 -3.10 32.23
C SER A 180 30.57 -3.70 32.99
N GLY A 181 30.48 -5.03 33.06
CA GLY A 181 29.52 -5.79 33.89
C GLY A 181 28.08 -5.78 33.39
N GLY A 182 27.12 -6.32 34.15
CA GLY A 182 25.70 -6.34 33.77
C GLY A 182 25.39 -7.22 32.55
N ALA A 183 24.14 -7.15 32.04
CA ALA A 183 23.68 -7.95 30.90
C ALA A 183 24.45 -7.62 29.61
N CYS A 184 24.86 -6.36 29.44
CA CYS A 184 25.66 -5.89 28.32
C CYS A 184 27.08 -6.48 28.25
N ALA A 185 27.50 -7.30 29.22
CA ALA A 185 28.74 -8.08 29.10
C ALA A 185 28.57 -9.35 28.23
N SER A 186 27.34 -9.61 27.75
CA SER A 186 26.98 -10.79 26.97
C SER A 186 26.07 -10.41 25.79
N GLY A 187 26.57 -9.52 24.93
CA GLY A 187 25.91 -9.09 23.69
C GLY A 187 25.56 -10.27 22.78
N LEU A 188 24.58 -10.06 21.90
CA LEU A 188 24.10 -11.08 20.97
C LEU A 188 24.12 -10.61 19.53
N GLY A 189 23.69 -9.37 19.24
CA GLY A 189 23.63 -8.86 17.87
C GLY A 189 22.70 -7.65 17.70
N ASP A 190 22.35 -7.42 16.44
CA ASP A 190 21.58 -6.31 15.89
C ASP A 190 22.13 -4.95 16.32
N ALA A 191 23.42 -4.75 16.03
CA ALA A 191 24.02 -3.45 16.29
C ALA A 191 23.47 -2.38 15.35
N VAL A 192 23.28 -1.20 15.92
CA VAL A 192 23.01 0.03 15.19
C VAL A 192 24.00 1.07 15.68
N ILE A 193 24.67 1.70 14.73
CA ILE A 193 25.70 2.71 14.91
C ILE A 193 25.10 4.01 14.41
N LEU A 194 25.10 5.03 15.27
CA LEU A 194 24.64 6.37 14.96
C LEU A 194 25.71 7.38 15.37
N TYR A 195 25.85 8.42 14.57
CA TYR A 195 26.58 9.63 14.91
C TYR A 195 25.59 10.77 15.18
N ASP A 196 25.47 11.16 16.44
CA ASP A 196 24.67 12.30 16.86
C ASP A 196 25.42 13.59 16.49
N GLU A 197 25.18 14.07 15.26
CA GLU A 197 25.86 15.20 14.63
C GLU A 197 25.73 16.50 15.45
N VAL A 198 24.61 16.66 16.15
CA VAL A 198 24.25 17.89 16.90
C VAL A 198 25.14 18.09 18.13
N VAL A 199 25.54 17.00 18.78
CA VAL A 199 26.41 17.03 19.98
C VAL A 199 27.75 16.33 19.77
N GLU A 200 28.00 15.88 18.55
CA GLU A 200 29.22 15.23 18.08
C GLU A 200 29.57 14.00 18.93
N ARG A 201 28.63 13.05 19.05
CA ARG A 201 28.75 11.83 19.85
C ARG A 201 28.40 10.58 19.06
N TRP A 202 29.11 9.49 19.35
CA TRP A 202 28.78 8.16 18.85
C TRP A 202 27.78 7.50 19.78
N VAL A 203 26.73 6.89 19.22
CA VAL A 203 25.74 6.08 19.93
C VAL A 203 25.73 4.71 19.28
N LEU A 204 26.18 3.69 20.01
CA LEU A 204 26.22 2.30 19.55
C LEU A 204 25.27 1.48 20.39
N THR A 205 24.48 0.62 19.76
CA THR A 205 23.49 -0.23 20.45
C THR A 205 23.69 -1.70 20.13
N GLU A 206 23.21 -2.60 21.00
CA GLU A 206 23.00 -4.02 20.72
C GLU A 206 22.00 -4.61 21.74
N PHE A 207 21.36 -5.74 21.42
CA PHE A 207 20.66 -6.54 22.43
C PHE A 207 21.54 -7.68 22.97
N VAL A 208 21.12 -8.26 24.09
CA VAL A 208 21.89 -9.29 24.83
C VAL A 208 21.39 -10.71 24.60
N SER A 209 22.25 -11.68 24.89
CA SER A 209 22.00 -13.13 24.63
C SER A 209 21.03 -13.81 25.60
N GLY A 210 20.60 -13.12 26.66
CA GLY A 210 19.63 -13.61 27.62
C GLY A 210 19.02 -12.46 28.42
N GLY A 211 17.76 -12.14 28.14
CA GLY A 211 17.04 -11.01 28.73
C GLY A 211 16.30 -10.23 27.65
N ASN A 212 15.68 -9.12 28.06
CA ASN A 212 15.03 -8.16 27.16
C ASN A 212 15.85 -6.86 27.12
N ASP A 213 17.15 -6.95 27.37
CA ASP A 213 18.00 -5.80 27.60
C ASP A 213 18.49 -5.18 26.28
N LEU A 214 18.37 -3.86 26.17
CA LEU A 214 19.02 -3.03 25.16
C LEU A 214 20.17 -2.26 25.79
N CYS A 215 21.35 -2.41 25.20
CA CYS A 215 22.57 -1.77 25.62
C CYS A 215 22.83 -0.55 24.74
N PHE A 216 23.15 0.58 25.37
CA PHE A 216 23.59 1.81 24.68
C PHE A 216 25.00 2.14 25.14
N TYR A 217 25.88 2.45 24.21
CA TYR A 217 27.24 2.94 24.44
C TYR A 217 27.39 4.31 23.77
N ILE A 218 27.58 5.34 24.59
CA ILE A 218 27.66 6.73 24.14
C ILE A 218 29.08 7.24 24.38
N SER A 219 29.74 7.77 23.36
CA SER A 219 31.08 8.33 23.52
C SER A 219 31.04 9.62 24.36
N ALA A 220 32.18 10.02 24.92
CA ALA A 220 32.35 11.33 25.56
C ALA A 220 32.83 12.41 24.56
N GLY A 221 33.05 12.07 23.30
CA GLY A 221 33.70 12.90 22.29
C GLY A 221 33.41 12.42 20.86
N SER A 222 33.79 13.22 19.87
CA SER A 222 33.64 12.91 18.45
C SER A 222 34.67 11.91 17.93
N ASP A 223 35.79 11.73 18.64
CA ASP A 223 36.79 10.70 18.36
C ASP A 223 36.41 9.39 19.08
N PRO A 224 36.03 8.32 18.36
CA PRO A 224 35.68 7.03 18.95
C PRO A 224 36.92 6.18 19.29
N SER A 225 38.12 6.55 18.81
CA SER A 225 39.32 5.71 18.91
C SER A 225 39.95 5.73 20.31
N ASN A 226 39.81 6.84 21.05
CA ASN A 226 40.35 6.99 22.39
C ASN A 226 39.45 7.90 23.22
N THR A 227 38.46 7.30 23.87
CA THR A 227 37.41 8.07 24.54
C THR A 227 36.84 7.33 25.74
N THR A 228 36.11 8.07 26.57
CA THR A 228 35.31 7.49 27.64
C THR A 228 33.94 7.15 27.10
N TRP A 229 33.53 5.91 27.27
CA TRP A 229 32.21 5.41 26.92
C TRP A 229 31.30 5.38 28.13
N MET A 230 30.07 5.84 27.93
CA MET A 230 28.96 5.79 28.88
C MET A 230 28.04 4.67 28.45
N ARG A 231 27.81 3.69 29.33
CA ARG A 231 26.94 2.56 29.01
C ARG A 231 25.68 2.54 29.86
N TYR A 232 24.53 2.51 29.18
CA TYR A 232 23.22 2.22 29.76
C TYR A 232 22.77 0.79 29.44
N ASN A 233 22.04 0.18 30.37
CA ASN A 233 21.39 -1.13 30.20
C ASN A 233 19.90 -0.99 30.50
N PHE A 234 19.06 -0.95 29.48
CA PHE A 234 17.61 -0.79 29.63
C PHE A 234 16.89 -2.12 29.42
N VAL A 235 16.02 -2.50 30.35
CA VAL A 235 15.25 -3.75 30.25
C VAL A 235 13.88 -3.48 29.62
N MET A 236 13.63 -4.05 28.43
CA MET A 236 12.36 -3.91 27.72
C MET A 236 11.28 -4.85 28.29
N PRO A 237 9.98 -4.54 28.09
CA PRO A 237 8.90 -5.41 28.55
C PRO A 237 8.91 -6.82 27.93
N SER A 238 9.30 -6.93 26.66
CA SER A 238 9.51 -8.18 25.92
C SER A 238 10.75 -8.07 25.01
N PHE A 239 11.15 -9.18 24.39
CA PHE A 239 12.33 -9.22 23.55
C PHE A 239 12.20 -8.22 22.39
N PRO A 240 13.10 -7.22 22.28
CA PRO A 240 13.02 -6.16 21.29
C PRO A 240 13.74 -6.55 20.00
N ASP A 241 13.22 -7.56 19.31
CA ASP A 241 13.76 -8.06 18.04
C ASP A 241 13.80 -6.96 16.97
N TYR A 242 14.84 -6.95 16.13
CA TYR A 242 15.07 -5.94 15.09
C TYR A 242 14.87 -4.50 15.61
N PRO A 243 15.66 -4.02 16.59
CA PRO A 243 15.54 -2.64 17.02
C PRO A 243 16.14 -1.71 15.95
N LYS A 244 15.49 -0.59 15.67
CA LYS A 244 16.01 0.50 14.83
C LYS A 244 15.85 1.83 15.53
N TYR A 245 16.82 2.71 15.34
CA TYR A 245 17.00 3.90 16.16
C TYR A 245 17.09 5.16 15.30
N GLY A 246 16.66 6.27 15.87
CA GLY A 246 16.81 7.59 15.28
C GLY A 246 17.19 8.63 16.33
N VAL A 247 18.12 9.51 15.99
CA VAL A 247 18.47 10.70 16.76
C VAL A 247 17.43 11.78 16.52
N TRP A 248 16.80 12.25 17.60
CA TRP A 248 15.92 13.41 17.58
C TRP A 248 16.30 14.42 18.66
N GLY A 249 15.64 15.58 18.63
CA GLY A 249 16.02 16.73 19.47
C GLY A 249 15.96 16.44 20.97
N ASP A 250 14.94 15.71 21.42
CA ASP A 250 14.63 15.45 22.82
C ASP A 250 14.86 13.99 23.27
N ALA A 251 14.92 13.05 22.35
CA ALA A 251 15.08 11.63 22.64
C ALA A 251 15.94 10.89 21.60
N TYR A 252 16.51 9.76 22.02
CA TYR A 252 16.83 8.69 21.10
C TYR A 252 15.57 7.86 20.93
N TYR A 253 15.01 7.82 19.73
CA TYR A 253 13.81 7.04 19.45
C TYR A 253 14.17 5.65 18.95
N ALA A 254 13.32 4.66 19.23
CA ALA A 254 13.49 3.33 18.69
C ALA A 254 12.16 2.68 18.32
N GLY A 255 12.16 1.85 17.27
CA GLY A 255 11.11 0.90 16.96
C GLY A 255 11.65 -0.52 17.05
N ALA A 256 10.82 -1.50 17.42
CA ALA A 256 11.21 -2.91 17.46
C ALA A 256 10.04 -3.84 17.09
N ASN A 257 10.35 -5.03 16.57
CA ASN A 257 9.42 -6.12 16.30
C ASN A 257 9.01 -6.84 17.61
N GLU A 258 8.82 -6.08 18.68
CA GLU A 258 8.49 -6.61 19.99
C GLU A 258 7.04 -7.11 20.03
N ASN A 259 6.83 -8.31 20.59
CA ASN A 259 5.48 -8.88 20.75
C ASN A 259 4.96 -8.71 22.20
N SER A 260 4.54 -7.49 22.57
CA SER A 260 3.90 -7.23 23.87
C SER A 260 2.87 -6.09 23.83
N GLY A 261 1.79 -6.22 24.60
CA GLY A 261 0.84 -5.11 24.82
C GLY A 261 -0.15 -4.83 23.68
N GLY A 262 -0.41 -5.78 22.77
CA GLY A 262 -1.43 -5.65 21.72
C GLY A 262 -0.99 -4.89 20.46
N GLY A 263 0.30 -4.65 20.28
CA GLY A 263 0.89 -4.01 19.10
C GLY A 263 2.43 -4.04 19.13
N ARG A 264 3.09 -3.44 18.13
CA ARG A 264 4.55 -3.30 18.03
C ARG A 264 5.06 -2.13 18.87
N GLY A 265 6.21 -2.31 19.50
CA GLY A 265 6.79 -1.35 20.44
C GLY A 265 7.50 -0.18 19.74
N VAL A 266 7.17 1.03 20.16
CA VAL A 266 7.96 2.24 19.88
C VAL A 266 8.41 2.87 21.20
N TYR A 267 9.61 3.44 21.21
CA TYR A 267 10.34 3.81 22.40
C TYR A 267 10.93 5.21 22.28
N ALA A 268 10.99 5.91 23.41
CA ALA A 268 11.72 7.17 23.58
C ALA A 268 12.64 7.06 24.78
N PHE A 269 13.95 7.21 24.57
CA PHE A 269 14.98 7.19 25.62
C PHE A 269 15.44 8.62 25.92
N ASP A 270 15.60 8.98 27.21
CA ASP A 270 15.95 10.34 27.65
C ASP A 270 17.36 10.75 27.21
N ARG A 271 17.45 11.30 26.00
CA ARG A 271 18.71 11.73 25.38
C ARG A 271 19.44 12.77 26.21
N THR A 272 18.71 13.69 26.85
CA THR A 272 19.30 14.76 27.67
C THR A 272 20.01 14.18 28.89
N ALA A 273 19.36 13.28 29.63
CA ALA A 273 19.98 12.59 30.76
C ALA A 273 21.14 11.69 30.29
N MET A 274 20.94 10.98 29.18
CA MET A 274 21.93 10.06 28.62
C MET A 274 23.25 10.75 28.27
N LEU A 275 23.18 11.87 27.55
CA LEU A 275 24.33 12.70 27.17
C LEU A 275 25.03 13.35 28.36
N ALA A 276 24.28 13.65 29.44
CA ALA A 276 24.84 14.18 30.68
C ALA A 276 25.51 13.11 31.56
N GLY A 277 25.39 11.82 31.21
CA GLY A 277 25.84 10.71 32.05
C GLY A 277 25.01 10.56 33.34
N ALA A 278 23.76 11.01 33.33
CA ALA A 278 22.85 10.97 34.48
C ALA A 278 21.94 9.73 34.42
N PRO A 279 21.26 9.35 35.52
CA PRO A 279 20.23 8.32 35.44
C PRO A 279 19.15 8.69 34.43
N ALA A 280 18.84 7.77 33.51
CA ALA A 280 17.91 7.99 32.39
C ALA A 280 16.76 6.98 32.41
N THR A 281 15.60 7.36 31.90
CA THR A 281 14.42 6.50 31.73
C THR A 281 14.06 6.37 30.26
N PHE A 282 13.22 5.38 29.91
CA PHE A 282 12.52 5.33 28.64
C PHE A 282 11.00 5.24 28.81
N GLN A 283 10.28 5.65 27.77
CA GLN A 283 8.83 5.47 27.64
C GLN A 283 8.51 4.62 26.42
N ARG A 284 7.50 3.77 26.51
CA ARG A 284 7.06 2.86 25.45
C ARG A 284 5.61 3.12 25.03
N PHE A 285 5.35 3.10 23.73
CA PHE A 285 4.02 3.16 23.12
C PHE A 285 3.84 1.96 22.18
N THR A 286 2.63 1.80 21.64
CA THR A 286 2.28 0.67 20.76
C THR A 286 1.65 1.14 19.46
N VAL A 287 2.07 0.53 18.35
CA VAL A 287 1.41 0.64 17.04
C VAL A 287 0.63 -0.64 16.76
N PRO A 288 -0.65 -0.59 16.34
CA PRO A 288 -1.42 -1.80 16.01
C PRO A 288 -0.76 -2.61 14.89
N ASN A 289 -0.89 -3.94 14.91
CA ASN A 289 -0.31 -4.79 13.85
C ASN A 289 -1.12 -4.69 12.54
N LEU A 290 -0.44 -4.74 11.40
CA LEU A 290 -1.03 -4.97 10.08
C LEU A 290 -1.36 -6.46 9.87
N ALA A 291 -2.39 -6.78 9.07
CA ALA A 291 -2.69 -8.15 8.68
C ALA A 291 -1.61 -8.72 7.73
N GLY A 292 -1.56 -10.03 7.50
CA GLY A 292 -0.59 -10.64 6.58
C GLY A 292 0.86 -10.74 7.08
N PHE A 293 1.38 -9.70 7.74
CA PHE A 293 2.77 -9.67 8.22
C PHE A 293 2.96 -10.28 9.61
N GLY A 294 3.83 -11.30 9.70
CA GLY A 294 4.28 -11.86 10.96
C GLY A 294 5.40 -11.07 11.65
N PHE A 295 6.18 -10.31 10.89
CA PHE A 295 7.29 -9.46 11.35
C PHE A 295 6.96 -8.02 10.96
N GLN A 296 7.03 -7.05 11.88
CA GLN A 296 6.70 -5.65 11.60
C GLN A 296 7.43 -4.70 12.54
N VAL A 297 7.94 -3.59 12.00
CA VAL A 297 8.58 -2.52 12.78
C VAL A 297 8.10 -1.17 12.27
N THR A 298 7.84 -0.23 13.19
CA THR A 298 7.63 1.18 12.85
C THR A 298 8.95 1.90 13.05
N VAL A 299 9.56 2.36 11.97
CA VAL A 299 10.95 2.85 11.96
C VAL A 299 10.98 4.33 12.35
N PRO A 300 11.81 4.74 13.33
CA PRO A 300 11.96 6.14 13.69
C PRO A 300 12.71 6.91 12.61
N ALA A 301 12.36 8.18 12.44
CA ALA A 301 13.15 9.10 11.65
C ALA A 301 14.45 9.44 12.39
N ASP A 302 15.51 9.60 11.61
CA ASP A 302 16.82 10.03 12.11
C ASP A 302 17.27 11.28 11.37
N HIS A 303 17.85 12.21 12.13
CA HIS A 303 18.20 13.53 11.63
C HIS A 303 19.59 13.58 10.99
N ASP A 304 19.63 14.00 9.72
CA ASP A 304 20.85 14.37 9.02
C ASP A 304 21.10 15.88 9.12
N GLY A 305 22.29 16.25 9.57
CA GLY A 305 22.77 17.62 9.62
C GLY A 305 23.31 18.05 11.00
N PRO A 306 24.24 19.01 11.03
CA PRO A 306 24.94 19.42 12.25
C PRO A 306 24.09 20.27 13.20
N THR A 307 22.88 20.65 12.80
CA THR A 307 22.00 21.51 13.58
C THR A 307 20.62 20.91 13.67
N MET A 308 20.19 20.53 14.88
CA MET A 308 18.81 20.10 15.10
C MET A 308 17.88 21.28 14.76
N PRO A 309 17.15 21.23 13.65
CA PRO A 309 16.48 22.40 13.09
C PRO A 309 15.08 22.58 13.69
N VAL A 310 14.64 21.62 14.51
CA VAL A 310 13.30 21.63 15.12
C VAL A 310 13.32 22.35 16.47
N PRO A 311 12.35 23.23 16.75
CA PRO A 311 12.19 23.81 18.08
C PRO A 311 12.02 22.73 19.15
N PRO A 312 12.45 22.96 20.40
CA PRO A 312 12.21 22.04 21.52
C PRO A 312 10.72 21.63 21.63
N GLY A 313 10.49 20.33 21.85
CA GLY A 313 9.15 19.76 21.94
C GLY A 313 8.45 19.54 20.59
N THR A 314 9.19 19.57 19.47
CA THR A 314 8.70 19.07 18.18
C THR A 314 8.64 17.54 18.23
N PRO A 315 7.49 16.92 17.88
CA PRO A 315 7.34 15.46 17.98
C PRO A 315 8.39 14.70 17.18
N GLY A 316 8.85 13.57 17.70
CA GLY A 316 9.55 12.55 16.94
C GLY A 316 8.66 11.91 15.89
N ILE A 317 9.25 11.45 14.80
CA ILE A 317 8.53 10.90 13.65
C ILE A 317 8.81 9.40 13.57
N PHE A 318 7.78 8.61 13.31
CA PHE A 318 7.88 7.19 13.00
C PHE A 318 7.09 6.88 11.73
N MET A 319 7.52 5.86 10.99
CA MET A 319 6.86 5.46 9.75
C MET A 319 6.79 3.95 9.58
N ARG A 320 5.74 3.50 8.87
CA ARG A 320 5.70 2.20 8.19
C ARG A 320 4.98 2.36 6.84
N HIS A 321 5.12 1.38 5.96
CA HIS A 321 4.29 1.27 4.77
C HIS A 321 3.07 0.39 5.07
N ARG A 322 2.05 0.50 4.22
CA ARG A 322 0.84 -0.31 4.26
C ARG A 322 0.34 -0.53 2.83
N ASP A 323 0.50 -1.77 2.39
CA ASP A 323 -0.12 -2.35 1.20
C ASP A 323 -1.60 -2.65 1.51
N ASP A 324 -2.50 -1.96 0.83
CA ASP A 324 -3.94 -1.98 1.04
C ASP A 324 -4.52 -3.36 0.72
N GLU A 325 -4.11 -3.94 -0.41
CA GLU A 325 -4.51 -5.28 -0.88
C GLU A 325 -4.04 -6.39 0.08
N ALA A 326 -2.88 -6.22 0.70
CA ALA A 326 -2.32 -7.21 1.62
C ALA A 326 -2.88 -7.08 3.04
N HIS A 327 -3.17 -5.85 3.50
CA HIS A 327 -3.41 -5.58 4.91
C HIS A 327 -4.86 -5.27 5.27
N ASN A 328 -5.74 -4.98 4.30
CA ASN A 328 -7.12 -4.59 4.56
C ASN A 328 -8.13 -5.63 4.02
N ALA A 329 -8.74 -6.40 4.93
CA ALA A 329 -9.66 -7.52 4.62
C ALA A 329 -10.86 -7.22 3.70
N GLY A 330 -11.19 -5.94 3.46
CA GLY A 330 -12.30 -5.50 2.62
C GLY A 330 -11.93 -4.41 1.60
N SER A 331 -10.64 -4.20 1.36
CA SER A 331 -10.15 -3.27 0.34
C SER A 331 -9.50 -4.02 -0.82
N ASN A 332 -9.58 -3.43 -2.01
CA ASN A 332 -9.07 -3.99 -3.26
C ASN A 332 -8.77 -2.87 -4.27
N ASN A 333 -8.12 -1.79 -3.83
CA ASN A 333 -7.83 -0.65 -4.70
C ASN A 333 -6.43 -0.77 -5.31
N PRO A 334 -6.28 -1.42 -6.48
CA PRO A 334 -4.97 -1.75 -7.06
C PRO A 334 -4.19 -0.52 -7.55
N ASN A 335 -4.66 0.69 -7.26
CA ASN A 335 -4.07 1.92 -7.75
C ASN A 335 -3.33 2.72 -6.68
N VAL A 336 -3.60 2.47 -5.39
CA VAL A 336 -3.05 3.29 -4.31
C VAL A 336 -2.73 2.47 -3.07
N ASP A 337 -1.56 2.75 -2.52
CA ASP A 337 -1.12 2.25 -1.23
C ASP A 337 -0.78 3.40 -0.30
N PHE A 338 -0.29 3.09 0.90
CA PHE A 338 -0.10 4.10 1.93
C PHE A 338 1.25 4.04 2.62
N LEU A 339 1.80 5.23 2.88
CA LEU A 339 2.81 5.45 3.91
C LEU A 339 2.12 6.01 5.15
N GLU A 340 2.33 5.39 6.31
CA GLU A 340 1.72 5.79 7.57
C GLU A 340 2.74 6.51 8.46
N VAL A 341 2.48 7.78 8.77
CA VAL A 341 3.33 8.63 9.62
C VAL A 341 2.73 8.82 11.00
N PHE A 342 3.53 8.63 12.04
CA PHE A 342 3.15 8.83 13.44
C PHE A 342 4.05 9.88 14.08
N GLU A 343 3.49 10.65 15.02
CA GLU A 343 4.18 11.71 15.75
C GLU A 343 4.17 11.42 17.27
N LEU A 344 5.35 11.41 17.90
CA LEU A 344 5.54 11.19 19.34
C LEU A 344 6.06 12.44 20.03
N THR A 345 5.24 13.06 20.88
CA THR A 345 5.72 14.07 21.85
C THR A 345 6.00 13.37 23.17
N VAL A 346 7.25 13.41 23.66
CA VAL A 346 7.64 12.79 24.93
C VAL A 346 7.87 13.82 26.03
N ASP A 347 7.37 13.55 27.24
CA ASP A 347 7.65 14.32 28.45
C ASP A 347 8.23 13.39 29.52
N PHE A 348 9.55 13.39 29.67
CA PHE A 348 10.24 12.55 30.67
C PHE A 348 10.00 13.02 32.12
N ALA A 349 9.67 14.30 32.33
CA ALA A 349 9.39 14.82 33.67
C ALA A 349 7.99 14.43 34.15
N THR A 350 7.02 14.45 33.24
CA THR A 350 5.63 14.06 33.50
C THR A 350 5.15 13.11 32.39
N PRO A 351 5.44 11.80 32.48
CA PRO A 351 5.12 10.83 31.42
C PRO A 351 3.65 10.81 30.97
N GLY A 352 2.71 11.17 31.84
CA GLY A 352 1.30 11.28 31.49
C GLY A 352 0.95 12.40 30.50
N ASN A 353 1.87 13.34 30.23
CA ASN A 353 1.72 14.38 29.22
C ASN A 353 2.21 13.94 27.83
N SER A 354 2.92 12.81 27.73
CA SER A 354 3.40 12.31 26.44
C SER A 354 2.22 11.90 25.56
N THR A 355 2.32 12.16 24.26
CA THR A 355 1.29 11.85 23.28
C THR A 355 1.88 11.16 22.07
N PHE A 356 1.27 10.05 21.67
CA PHE A 356 1.55 9.40 20.39
C PHE A 356 0.32 9.51 19.49
N VAL A 357 0.49 10.15 18.33
CA VAL A 357 -0.59 10.54 17.41
C VAL A 357 -0.31 9.99 16.02
N GLY A 358 -1.36 9.54 15.32
CA GLY A 358 -1.28 8.99 13.97
C GLY A 358 -2.16 7.73 13.83
N PRO A 359 -2.08 7.05 12.67
CA PRO A 359 -1.27 7.44 11.52
C PRO A 359 -1.90 8.60 10.72
N GLN A 360 -1.07 9.47 10.17
CA GLN A 360 -1.39 10.16 8.93
C GLN A 360 -1.12 9.18 7.77
N SER A 361 -2.15 8.81 7.01
CA SER A 361 -2.00 7.99 5.80
C SER A 361 -1.73 8.89 4.59
N ILE A 362 -0.61 8.67 3.93
CA ILE A 362 -0.20 9.38 2.72
C ILE A 362 -0.34 8.41 1.55
N GLU A 363 -1.23 8.74 0.63
CA GLU A 363 -1.43 7.97 -0.61
C GLU A 363 -0.15 7.99 -1.45
N VAL A 364 0.21 6.82 -1.96
CA VAL A 364 1.30 6.55 -2.90
C VAL A 364 0.77 5.67 -4.02
N GLU A 365 1.45 5.62 -5.17
CA GLU A 365 1.14 4.64 -6.21
C GLU A 365 1.18 3.21 -5.62
N SER A 366 0.35 2.29 -6.12
CA SER A 366 0.37 0.92 -5.58
C SER A 366 1.76 0.25 -5.70
N PHE A 367 2.06 -0.61 -4.73
CA PHE A 367 3.22 -1.51 -4.66
C PHE A 367 2.77 -2.86 -4.09
N ASP A 368 3.45 -3.94 -4.45
CA ASP A 368 3.08 -5.29 -4.04
C ASP A 368 4.09 -5.84 -3.02
N SER A 369 3.61 -6.09 -1.79
CA SER A 369 4.39 -6.70 -0.72
C SER A 369 4.41 -8.23 -0.76
N ASP A 370 3.77 -8.85 -1.75
CA ASP A 370 3.76 -10.31 -1.93
C ASP A 370 5.00 -10.78 -2.71
N LEU A 371 6.12 -10.90 -1.99
CA LEU A 371 7.34 -11.54 -2.49
C LEU A 371 7.44 -12.95 -1.92
N PHE A 372 6.88 -13.91 -2.64
CA PHE A 372 6.76 -15.32 -2.31
C PHE A 372 5.85 -15.60 -1.10
N GLY A 373 4.78 -14.83 -0.95
CA GLY A 373 3.88 -14.79 0.19
C GLY A 373 4.23 -13.68 1.18
N LEU A 374 3.28 -13.23 2.00
CA LEU A 374 3.48 -12.18 3.03
C LEU A 374 4.27 -12.63 4.28
N SER A 375 4.72 -13.88 4.36
CA SER A 375 5.59 -14.34 5.48
C SER A 375 6.80 -15.20 5.08
N ALA A 376 7.18 -15.30 3.80
CA ALA A 376 8.30 -16.13 3.37
C ALA A 376 9.66 -15.43 3.51
N PHE A 377 10.62 -16.11 4.13
CA PHE A 377 11.99 -15.64 4.29
C PHE A 377 12.93 -16.12 3.16
N GLN A 378 12.40 -16.36 1.94
CA GLN A 378 13.15 -16.98 0.84
C GLN A 378 12.55 -16.68 -0.54
N ALA A 379 12.80 -15.49 -1.07
CA ALA A 379 12.29 -15.07 -2.37
C ALA A 379 13.37 -15.09 -3.45
N PHE A 380 14.51 -14.42 -3.25
CA PHE A 380 15.40 -14.07 -4.36
C PHE A 380 16.40 -15.19 -4.73
N PRO A 381 16.36 -15.71 -5.96
CA PRO A 381 17.18 -16.85 -6.36
C PRO A 381 18.61 -16.45 -6.72
N GLN A 382 19.57 -17.03 -6.00
CA GLN A 382 20.99 -16.95 -6.33
C GLN A 382 21.35 -17.86 -7.52
N PRO A 383 22.49 -17.66 -8.20
CA PRO A 383 22.96 -18.54 -9.27
C PRO A 383 22.97 -20.03 -8.91
N ASN A 384 23.45 -20.38 -7.71
CA ASN A 384 23.39 -21.74 -7.17
C ASN A 384 23.32 -21.72 -5.64
N GLY A 385 22.19 -22.01 -5.01
CA GLY A 385 22.14 -22.03 -3.55
C GLY A 385 20.73 -21.88 -3.01
N THR A 386 20.64 -21.47 -1.76
CA THR A 386 19.36 -21.15 -1.11
C THR A 386 18.84 -19.80 -1.60
N ARG A 387 17.52 -19.63 -1.72
CA ARG A 387 16.91 -18.30 -1.98
C ARG A 387 17.17 -17.37 -0.79
N LEU A 388 17.35 -16.09 -1.09
CA LEU A 388 17.63 -15.06 -0.10
C LEU A 388 16.33 -14.42 0.39
N ASP A 389 16.34 -14.05 1.66
CA ASP A 389 15.26 -13.35 2.34
C ASP A 389 15.05 -11.94 1.74
N PRO A 390 13.82 -11.58 1.32
CA PRO A 390 13.55 -10.26 0.76
C PRO A 390 13.42 -9.16 1.82
N LEU A 391 12.97 -9.48 3.04
CA LEU A 391 12.65 -8.52 4.12
C LEU A 391 11.81 -7.32 3.65
N ARG A 392 10.55 -7.56 3.32
CA ARG A 392 9.63 -6.58 2.70
C ARG A 392 8.70 -5.85 3.66
N GLU A 393 8.69 -6.24 4.92
CA GLU A 393 7.73 -5.75 5.91
C GLU A 393 8.07 -4.38 6.54
N PRO A 394 9.34 -3.94 6.64
CA PRO A 394 9.67 -2.61 7.14
C PRO A 394 9.96 -1.63 6.00
N VAL A 395 9.70 -0.34 6.26
CA VAL A 395 10.50 0.72 5.61
C VAL A 395 11.95 0.49 6.03
N MET A 396 12.86 0.39 5.07
CA MET A 396 14.24 0.01 5.34
C MET A 396 14.96 1.05 6.19
N ASN A 397 15.87 0.56 7.03
CA ASN A 397 16.75 1.43 7.80
C ASN A 397 17.72 2.18 6.85
N ARG A 398 17.85 3.50 6.91
CA ARG A 398 17.24 4.45 7.87
C ARG A 398 16.11 5.25 7.22
N LEU A 399 15.11 5.66 8.00
CA LEU A 399 14.20 6.75 7.61
C LEU A 399 14.91 8.08 7.84
N VAL A 400 15.28 8.77 6.77
CA VAL A 400 16.09 9.99 6.85
C VAL A 400 15.19 11.22 7.00
N TYR A 401 15.49 12.06 7.98
CA TYR A 401 14.91 13.37 8.15
C TYR A 401 15.94 14.46 7.88
N ARG A 402 15.60 15.42 7.02
CA ARG A 402 16.42 16.59 6.73
C ARG A 402 15.57 17.85 6.67
N ASN A 403 16.11 18.98 7.10
CA ASN A 403 15.42 20.27 7.06
C ASN A 403 16.20 21.27 6.21
N PHE A 404 15.54 21.83 5.21
CA PHE A 404 16.11 22.78 4.26
C PHE A 404 15.71 24.24 4.55
N GLY A 405 15.13 24.50 5.72
CA GLY A 405 14.62 25.79 6.16
C GLY A 405 13.22 26.10 5.63
N SER A 406 13.04 26.09 4.30
CA SER A 406 11.73 26.35 3.67
C SER A 406 10.77 25.14 3.71
N TYR A 407 11.33 23.94 3.79
CA TYR A 407 10.59 22.69 3.94
C TYR A 407 11.43 21.62 4.67
N GLU A 408 10.73 20.63 5.20
CA GLU A 408 11.30 19.43 5.83
C GLU A 408 11.10 18.22 4.89
N VAL A 409 11.99 17.23 4.98
CA VAL A 409 12.00 16.01 4.18
C VAL A 409 11.94 14.78 5.09
N LEU A 410 11.14 13.80 4.70
CA LEU A 410 11.32 12.40 5.07
C LEU A 410 11.64 11.60 3.82
N LEU A 411 12.71 10.81 3.86
CA LEU A 411 13.18 10.00 2.76
C LEU A 411 13.35 8.56 3.22
N GLY A 412 12.79 7.62 2.47
CA GLY A 412 12.86 6.20 2.81
C GLY A 412 12.74 5.30 1.59
N ASN A 413 12.91 4.00 1.82
CA ASN A 413 12.80 2.98 0.79
C ASN A 413 12.22 1.67 1.36
N LEU A 414 11.75 0.80 0.47
CA LEU A 414 11.27 -0.55 0.76
C LEU A 414 11.46 -1.44 -0.49
N VAL A 415 11.33 -2.75 -0.33
CA VAL A 415 11.34 -3.69 -1.48
C VAL A 415 9.91 -4.05 -1.86
N THR A 416 9.65 -4.19 -3.16
CA THR A 416 8.35 -4.53 -3.74
C THR A 416 8.52 -5.58 -4.84
N ASP A 417 7.50 -6.39 -5.11
CA ASP A 417 7.38 -7.08 -6.39
C ASP A 417 7.06 -6.06 -7.48
N VAL A 418 7.74 -6.17 -8.63
CA VAL A 418 7.59 -5.24 -9.76
C VAL A 418 6.82 -5.82 -10.94
N ASP A 419 6.61 -7.14 -10.97
CA ASP A 419 6.06 -7.83 -12.15
C ASP A 419 5.13 -9.02 -11.84
N GLY A 420 4.80 -9.24 -10.57
CA GLY A 420 3.97 -10.35 -10.11
C GLY A 420 4.65 -11.72 -10.23
N ASN A 421 5.97 -11.76 -10.50
CA ASN A 421 6.78 -12.97 -10.59
C ASN A 421 7.84 -13.05 -9.48
N ASP A 422 7.58 -12.39 -8.35
CA ASP A 422 8.48 -12.28 -7.20
C ASP A 422 9.80 -11.57 -7.54
N THR A 423 9.80 -10.64 -8.50
CA THR A 423 10.99 -9.89 -8.88
C THR A 423 11.17 -8.68 -7.96
N GLY A 424 12.27 -8.65 -7.20
CA GLY A 424 12.52 -7.55 -6.26
C GLY A 424 12.93 -6.24 -6.94
N GLY A 425 12.20 -5.16 -6.66
CA GLY A 425 12.60 -3.77 -6.97
C GLY A 425 12.71 -2.91 -5.72
N VAL A 426 13.51 -1.84 -5.78
CA VAL A 426 13.64 -0.91 -4.66
C VAL A 426 12.72 0.28 -4.86
N ARG A 427 11.61 0.31 -4.13
CA ARG A 427 10.72 1.46 -4.06
C ARG A 427 11.31 2.52 -3.11
N TRP A 428 11.27 3.78 -3.51
CA TRP A 428 11.76 4.92 -2.74
C TRP A 428 10.76 6.07 -2.78
N PHE A 429 10.77 6.89 -1.74
CA PHE A 429 9.85 8.02 -1.60
C PHE A 429 10.52 9.20 -0.91
N GLU A 430 10.09 10.40 -1.30
CA GLU A 430 10.39 11.67 -0.63
C GLU A 430 9.07 12.34 -0.24
N LEU A 431 8.86 12.49 1.06
CA LEU A 431 7.77 13.30 1.61
C LEU A 431 8.31 14.67 1.99
N ARG A 432 7.50 15.71 1.78
CA ARG A 432 7.80 17.07 2.21
C ARG A 432 6.75 17.61 3.16
N ARG A 433 7.19 18.43 4.11
CA ARG A 433 6.32 19.30 4.91
C ARG A 433 6.75 20.74 4.71
N SER A 434 5.86 21.56 4.17
CA SER A 434 6.06 23.01 3.95
C SER A 434 5.11 23.80 4.84
N GLY A 435 5.57 24.92 5.42
CA GLY A 435 4.77 25.72 6.36
C GLY A 435 5.03 25.43 7.85
N GLY A 436 5.97 24.53 8.15
CA GLY A 436 6.44 24.23 9.50
C GLY A 436 5.53 23.31 10.32
N ARG A 437 5.76 23.28 11.64
CA ARG A 437 5.06 22.41 12.59
C ARG A 437 3.55 22.60 12.51
N GLY A 438 2.81 21.52 12.22
CA GLY A 438 1.35 21.49 12.11
C GLY A 438 0.83 21.43 10.68
N ALA A 439 1.67 21.67 9.66
CA ALA A 439 1.35 21.30 8.29
C ALA A 439 1.41 19.77 8.11
N PRO A 440 0.58 19.18 7.24
CA PRO A 440 0.65 17.74 6.97
C PRO A 440 1.91 17.39 6.18
N TRP A 441 2.41 16.17 6.34
CA TRP A 441 3.35 15.59 5.40
C TRP A 441 2.64 15.30 4.07
N THR A 442 3.27 15.57 2.95
CA THR A 442 2.71 15.28 1.62
C THR A 442 3.74 14.59 0.76
N LEU A 443 3.32 13.65 -0.08
CA LEU A 443 4.17 13.06 -1.10
C LEU A 443 4.71 14.16 -2.02
N PHE A 444 6.03 14.26 -2.15
CA PHE A 444 6.66 15.14 -3.14
C PHE A 444 7.03 14.37 -4.40
N GLN A 445 7.62 13.19 -4.24
CA GLN A 445 7.90 12.26 -5.33
C GLN A 445 8.16 10.85 -4.79
N GLU A 446 8.07 9.88 -5.68
CA GLU A 446 8.38 8.47 -5.44
C GLU A 446 8.70 7.75 -6.74
N GLY A 447 9.33 6.60 -6.64
CA GLY A 447 9.54 5.71 -7.79
C GLY A 447 10.03 4.34 -7.35
N THR A 448 10.15 3.44 -8.32
CA THR A 448 10.67 2.09 -8.11
C THR A 448 11.86 1.87 -9.02
N TYR A 449 13.03 1.62 -8.44
CA TYR A 449 14.24 1.37 -9.20
C TYR A 449 14.36 -0.11 -9.55
N ALA A 450 13.91 -0.43 -10.76
CA ALA A 450 14.02 -1.74 -11.40
C ALA A 450 14.25 -1.58 -12.91
N PRO A 451 15.47 -1.18 -13.32
CA PRO A 451 15.79 -0.90 -14.72
C PRO A 451 15.72 -2.19 -15.57
N ALA A 452 15.56 -2.02 -16.88
CA ALA A 452 15.59 -3.14 -17.80
C ALA A 452 17.02 -3.73 -17.91
N ASP A 453 17.21 -4.93 -17.38
CA ASP A 453 18.51 -5.61 -17.37
C ASP A 453 18.79 -6.40 -18.65
N ALA A 454 20.03 -6.29 -19.15
CA ALA A 454 20.51 -7.17 -20.20
C ALA A 454 20.50 -8.63 -19.70
N GLY A 455 19.69 -9.47 -20.33
CA GLY A 455 19.53 -10.89 -19.99
C GLY A 455 18.34 -11.24 -19.10
N GLY A 456 17.44 -10.31 -18.80
CA GLY A 456 16.25 -10.52 -17.97
C GLY A 456 16.37 -9.88 -16.58
N PRO A 457 15.26 -9.75 -15.84
CA PRO A 457 15.21 -9.00 -14.58
C PRO A 457 16.17 -9.54 -13.53
N ALA A 458 16.78 -8.64 -12.75
CA ALA A 458 17.56 -8.96 -11.56
C ALA A 458 16.89 -8.38 -10.32
N ASP A 459 16.89 -9.15 -9.23
CA ASP A 459 16.32 -8.73 -7.95
C ASP A 459 17.24 -7.69 -7.29
N ARG A 460 16.64 -6.56 -6.87
CA ARG A 460 17.30 -5.49 -6.13
C ARG A 460 16.58 -5.27 -4.80
N TRP A 461 17.29 -5.38 -3.69
CA TRP A 461 16.68 -5.28 -2.35
C TRP A 461 17.71 -4.89 -1.28
N MET A 462 17.26 -4.79 -0.03
CA MET A 462 18.05 -4.28 1.11
C MET A 462 18.74 -2.95 0.79
N ALA A 463 17.98 -1.90 0.50
CA ALA A 463 18.61 -0.64 0.12
C ALA A 463 18.89 0.27 1.33
N GLY A 464 20.00 1.00 1.25
CA GLY A 464 20.26 2.21 2.03
C GLY A 464 20.01 3.44 1.15
N ILE A 465 19.39 4.47 1.71
CA ILE A 465 19.06 5.72 1.03
C ILE A 465 19.48 6.91 1.89
N ALA A 466 19.99 7.97 1.28
CA ALA A 466 20.28 9.24 1.96
C ALA A 466 20.13 10.42 1.00
N MET A 467 20.11 11.63 1.55
CA MET A 467 20.04 12.89 0.80
C MET A 467 21.09 13.88 1.28
N ASP A 468 21.87 14.40 0.33
CA ASP A 468 22.90 15.39 0.63
C ASP A 468 22.34 16.79 0.91
N GLU A 469 23.21 17.73 1.28
CA GLU A 469 22.85 19.11 1.57
C GLU A 469 22.32 19.91 0.39
N SER A 470 22.53 19.41 -0.83
CA SER A 470 22.03 20.01 -2.06
C SER A 470 20.70 19.42 -2.51
N GLY A 471 20.17 18.41 -1.80
CA GLY A 471 18.91 17.74 -2.13
C GLY A 471 19.04 16.57 -3.10
N ASN A 472 20.26 16.17 -3.44
CA ASN A 472 20.50 15.00 -4.28
C ASN A 472 20.28 13.73 -3.46
N ILE A 473 19.73 12.70 -4.07
CA ILE A 473 19.44 11.40 -3.45
C ILE A 473 20.38 10.36 -4.01
N ALA A 474 20.94 9.54 -3.12
CA ALA A 474 21.63 8.32 -3.50
C ALA A 474 20.95 7.09 -2.90
N LEU A 475 20.96 6.00 -3.66
CA LEU A 475 20.37 4.72 -3.31
C LEU A 475 21.38 3.61 -3.58
N GLY A 476 21.76 2.87 -2.55
CA GLY A 476 22.68 1.72 -2.63
C GLY A 476 21.96 0.45 -2.19
N TYR A 477 22.15 -0.66 -2.88
CA TYR A 477 21.36 -1.89 -2.68
C TYR A 477 22.12 -3.15 -3.06
N SER A 478 21.59 -4.29 -2.62
CA SER A 478 22.02 -5.61 -3.09
C SER A 478 21.36 -5.97 -4.41
N ILE A 479 22.08 -6.73 -5.25
CA ILE A 479 21.57 -7.26 -6.53
C ILE A 479 21.88 -8.74 -6.69
N VAL A 480 20.94 -9.54 -7.19
CA VAL A 480 21.14 -10.96 -7.52
C VAL A 480 20.30 -11.39 -8.73
N ARG A 481 20.75 -12.42 -9.45
CA ARG A 481 19.97 -13.06 -10.51
C ARG A 481 20.43 -14.49 -10.72
N GLN A 482 19.49 -15.42 -10.85
CA GLN A 482 19.84 -16.82 -11.10
C GLN A 482 20.46 -17.03 -12.48
N SER A 483 19.85 -16.50 -13.54
CA SER A 483 20.29 -16.72 -14.92
C SER A 483 19.91 -15.53 -15.83
N PRO A 484 20.87 -14.99 -16.63
CA PRO A 484 22.31 -15.19 -16.54
C PRO A 484 22.83 -14.78 -15.16
N ALA A 485 23.72 -15.59 -14.59
CA ALA A 485 24.12 -15.48 -13.19
C ALA A 485 24.64 -14.08 -12.81
N ILE A 486 24.03 -13.48 -11.80
CA ILE A 486 24.57 -12.36 -11.01
C ILE A 486 24.65 -12.87 -9.57
N SER A 487 25.87 -13.01 -9.06
CA SER A 487 26.10 -13.37 -7.66
C SER A 487 25.86 -12.16 -6.78
N ALA A 488 25.30 -12.36 -5.58
CA ALA A 488 24.85 -11.27 -4.73
C ALA A 488 25.98 -10.27 -4.43
N GLY A 489 25.81 -9.05 -4.93
CA GLY A 489 26.78 -7.95 -4.91
C GLY A 489 26.13 -6.61 -4.58
N MET A 490 26.88 -5.52 -4.75
CA MET A 490 26.46 -4.18 -4.34
C MET A 490 26.52 -3.20 -5.51
N ARG A 491 25.43 -2.46 -5.69
CA ARG A 491 25.32 -1.38 -6.69
C ARG A 491 24.72 -0.13 -6.07
N TYR A 492 24.86 0.98 -6.77
CA TYR A 492 24.27 2.25 -6.39
C TYR A 492 23.81 3.06 -7.61
N VAL A 493 22.84 3.92 -7.37
CA VAL A 493 22.26 4.86 -8.32
C VAL A 493 21.87 6.13 -7.54
N GLY A 494 21.52 7.20 -8.23
CA GLY A 494 21.08 8.42 -7.61
C GLY A 494 20.33 9.33 -8.58
N ARG A 495 19.98 10.49 -8.05
CA ARG A 495 19.33 11.59 -8.77
C ARG A 495 19.72 12.92 -8.13
N GLN A 496 19.91 13.94 -8.94
CA GLN A 496 20.15 15.30 -8.50
C GLN A 496 18.85 16.03 -8.18
N ASP A 497 18.95 17.09 -7.38
CA ASP A 497 17.85 18.00 -7.15
C ASP A 497 17.50 18.78 -8.44
N GLY A 498 16.26 18.64 -8.90
CA GLY A 498 15.80 19.18 -10.19
C GLY A 498 15.69 18.16 -11.32
N ASP A 499 16.18 16.93 -11.12
CA ASP A 499 15.96 15.84 -12.08
C ASP A 499 14.48 15.48 -12.22
N THR A 500 14.13 14.84 -13.35
CA THR A 500 12.79 14.29 -13.59
C THR A 500 12.29 13.54 -12.35
N PRO A 501 11.12 13.92 -11.78
CA PRO A 501 10.60 13.27 -10.59
C PRO A 501 10.28 11.79 -10.82
N GLY A 502 10.47 11.01 -9.76
CA GLY A 502 10.09 9.59 -9.71
C GLY A 502 10.97 8.62 -10.50
N VAL A 503 12.14 9.07 -10.95
CA VAL A 503 13.17 8.21 -11.54
C VAL A 503 14.54 8.51 -10.93
N MET A 504 15.39 7.49 -10.90
CA MET A 504 16.83 7.64 -10.66
C MET A 504 17.50 7.86 -12.03
N THR A 505 18.19 8.98 -12.16
CA THR A 505 18.68 9.49 -13.45
C THR A 505 20.13 9.15 -13.72
N THR A 506 20.92 8.88 -12.69
CA THR A 506 22.31 8.49 -12.87
C THR A 506 22.40 7.07 -13.45
N THR A 507 23.54 6.74 -14.04
CA THR A 507 23.81 5.36 -14.39
C THR A 507 23.93 4.48 -13.15
N GLU A 508 23.48 3.22 -13.26
CA GLU A 508 23.74 2.19 -12.26
C GLU A 508 25.23 1.88 -12.20
N ASN A 509 25.83 2.00 -11.01
CA ASN A 509 27.25 1.78 -10.82
C ASN A 509 27.50 0.60 -9.88
N SER A 510 28.47 -0.24 -10.24
CA SER A 510 28.91 -1.36 -9.40
C SER A 510 29.91 -0.89 -8.35
N ILE A 511 29.66 -1.27 -7.09
CA ILE A 511 30.65 -1.13 -6.00
C ILE A 511 31.52 -2.39 -5.99
N ILE A 512 30.88 -3.55 -5.95
CA ILE A 512 31.54 -4.86 -5.98
C ILE A 512 30.57 -5.92 -6.49
N GLU A 513 31.04 -6.77 -7.40
CA GLU A 513 30.29 -7.94 -7.86
C GLU A 513 30.56 -9.14 -6.96
N GLY A 514 29.52 -9.91 -6.63
CA GLY A 514 29.65 -11.14 -5.88
C GLY A 514 30.40 -12.22 -6.67
N THR A 515 30.98 -13.20 -5.97
CA THR A 515 31.75 -14.30 -6.59
C THR A 515 31.24 -15.70 -6.19
N GLY A 516 30.00 -15.80 -5.73
CA GLY A 516 29.39 -17.08 -5.38
C GLY A 516 27.96 -16.94 -4.85
N SER A 517 27.52 -17.95 -4.12
CA SER A 517 26.19 -17.98 -3.52
C SER A 517 26.26 -18.46 -2.09
N GLN A 518 25.43 -17.89 -1.23
CA GLN A 518 25.27 -18.35 0.15
C GLN A 518 24.62 -19.74 0.17
N GLY A 519 25.20 -20.64 0.98
CA GLY A 519 24.61 -21.95 1.29
C GLY A 519 24.21 -22.03 2.76
N GLY A 520 23.17 -22.82 3.05
CA GLY A 520 22.81 -23.22 4.42
C GLY A 520 22.05 -22.20 5.26
N SER A 521 21.83 -20.97 4.76
CA SER A 521 20.98 -19.95 5.38
C SER A 521 20.24 -19.15 4.30
N THR A 522 18.99 -18.79 4.57
CA THR A 522 18.23 -17.84 3.73
C THR A 522 18.50 -16.39 4.12
N ARG A 523 19.04 -16.16 5.33
CA ARG A 523 19.20 -14.81 5.90
C ARG A 523 20.37 -14.09 5.25
N TRP A 524 20.08 -13.02 4.51
CA TRP A 524 21.09 -12.21 3.81
C TRP A 524 21.78 -11.22 4.75
N GLY A 525 20.99 -10.58 5.61
CA GLY A 525 21.30 -9.35 6.33
C GLY A 525 19.99 -8.63 6.52
N ASP A 526 19.72 -8.16 7.73
CA ASP A 526 18.43 -7.58 8.08
C ASP A 526 18.38 -6.08 7.72
N TYR A 527 19.52 -5.43 7.42
CA TYR A 527 19.60 -4.03 7.02
C TYR A 527 20.98 -3.70 6.44
N HIS A 528 21.04 -2.63 5.66
CA HIS A 528 22.26 -1.92 5.29
C HIS A 528 22.21 -0.49 5.85
N SER A 529 23.27 0.28 5.68
CA SER A 529 23.32 1.66 6.15
C SER A 529 23.92 2.59 5.10
N MET A 530 23.26 3.72 4.88
CA MET A 530 23.80 4.86 4.15
C MET A 530 23.67 6.11 5.02
N SER A 531 24.75 6.88 5.12
CA SER A 531 24.73 8.18 5.80
C SER A 531 25.58 9.23 5.08
N ILE A 532 25.38 10.49 5.44
CA ILE A 532 26.07 11.64 4.86
C ILE A 532 27.21 12.09 5.76
N ASP A 533 28.35 12.42 5.17
CA ASP A 533 29.46 13.01 5.90
C ASP A 533 29.07 14.37 6.50
N PRO A 534 29.05 14.52 7.84
CA PRO A 534 28.59 15.74 8.48
C PRO A 534 29.53 16.94 8.29
N GLU A 535 30.77 16.72 7.83
CA GLU A 535 31.74 17.81 7.62
C GLU A 535 31.57 18.51 6.28
N ASP A 536 31.14 17.78 5.24
CA ASP A 536 30.94 18.36 3.91
C ASP A 536 29.47 18.36 3.45
N GLY A 537 28.59 17.65 4.15
CA GLY A 537 27.17 17.56 3.82
C GLY A 537 26.88 16.86 2.48
N CYS A 538 27.88 16.30 1.81
CA CYS A 538 27.84 15.89 0.40
C CYS A 538 28.27 14.45 0.15
N THR A 539 29.18 13.91 0.96
CA THR A 539 29.74 12.58 0.72
C THR A 539 28.86 11.50 1.35
N PHE A 540 28.32 10.62 0.52
CA PHE A 540 27.55 9.44 0.94
C PHE A 540 28.50 8.33 1.34
N TRP A 541 28.22 7.66 2.46
CA TRP A 541 28.92 6.47 2.92
C TRP A 541 27.96 5.29 2.99
N PHE A 542 28.25 4.22 2.25
CA PHE A 542 27.39 3.03 2.16
C PHE A 542 28.12 1.77 2.62
N SER A 543 27.54 1.08 3.59
CA SER A 543 28.02 -0.20 4.13
C SER A 543 26.97 -1.29 3.91
N ALA A 544 27.35 -2.37 3.23
CA ALA A 544 26.43 -3.46 2.89
C ALA A 544 27.15 -4.81 2.70
N ASN A 545 26.34 -5.86 2.53
CA ASN A 545 26.78 -7.23 2.35
C ASN A 545 27.12 -7.55 0.88
N VAL A 546 28.08 -8.46 0.71
CA VAL A 546 28.46 -9.07 -0.58
C VAL A 546 28.83 -10.54 -0.38
N ILE A 547 28.55 -11.40 -1.37
CA ILE A 547 29.08 -12.77 -1.35
C ILE A 547 30.46 -12.84 -1.99
N THR A 548 31.45 -13.26 -1.19
CA THR A 548 32.77 -13.62 -1.68
C THR A 548 33.09 -15.06 -1.35
N GLY A 549 33.39 -15.88 -2.37
CA GLY A 549 33.75 -17.29 -2.17
C GLY A 549 32.68 -18.15 -1.48
N GLY A 550 31.40 -17.76 -1.59
CA GLY A 550 30.26 -18.49 -0.99
C GLY A 550 29.94 -18.14 0.47
N SER A 551 30.60 -17.12 1.03
CA SER A 551 30.32 -16.56 2.35
C SER A 551 29.99 -15.08 2.26
N TRP A 552 29.13 -14.59 3.15
CA TRP A 552 28.90 -13.16 3.29
C TRP A 552 30.18 -12.47 3.77
N ASN A 553 30.43 -11.29 3.22
CA ASN A 553 31.44 -10.32 3.64
C ASN A 553 30.81 -8.94 3.55
N THR A 554 31.50 -7.91 4.01
CA THR A 554 31.03 -6.52 3.92
C THR A 554 31.96 -5.66 3.09
N GLN A 555 31.39 -4.67 2.42
CA GLN A 555 32.12 -3.66 1.66
C GLN A 555 31.68 -2.28 2.12
N LEU A 556 32.63 -1.35 2.19
CA LEU A 556 32.38 0.05 2.46
C LEU A 556 32.74 0.88 1.22
N ALA A 557 31.85 1.77 0.82
CA ALA A 557 32.09 2.71 -0.27
C ALA A 557 31.67 4.13 0.09
N ALA A 558 32.42 5.10 -0.42
CA ALA A 558 32.08 6.51 -0.32
C ALA A 558 32.00 7.14 -1.72
N PHE A 559 30.98 7.95 -1.99
CA PHE A 559 30.76 8.61 -3.29
C PHE A 559 29.98 9.91 -3.10
N ARG A 560 29.97 10.80 -4.11
CA ARG A 560 29.28 12.09 -4.03
C ARG A 560 28.88 12.60 -5.42
N PHE A 561 27.93 13.52 -5.47
CA PHE A 561 27.67 14.33 -6.66
C PHE A 561 28.69 15.46 -6.74
N ASP A 562 29.25 15.71 -7.93
CA ASP A 562 30.25 16.77 -8.12
C ASP A 562 29.70 18.16 -7.84
N ALA A 563 28.45 18.41 -8.21
CA ALA A 563 27.76 19.68 -8.04
C ALA A 563 27.23 19.91 -6.60
N CYS A 564 27.43 18.96 -5.68
CA CYS A 564 26.98 19.16 -4.31
C CYS A 564 27.78 20.28 -3.63
N GLY A 565 27.07 21.19 -2.96
CA GLY A 565 27.62 22.36 -2.28
C GLY A 565 27.73 23.59 -3.19
N ASP A 566 27.57 23.45 -4.52
CA ASP A 566 27.58 24.58 -5.44
C ASP A 566 26.32 25.46 -5.26
N PRO A 567 26.42 26.80 -5.34
CA PRO A 567 25.27 27.68 -5.35
C PRO A 567 24.30 27.32 -6.49
N THR A 568 23.05 27.01 -6.15
CA THR A 568 22.00 26.68 -7.11
C THR A 568 20.62 27.12 -6.64
N PHE A 569 19.57 26.88 -7.40
CA PHE A 569 18.19 27.13 -6.98
C PHE A 569 17.31 25.90 -7.23
N THR A 570 16.16 25.88 -6.57
CA THR A 570 15.11 24.87 -6.79
C THR A 570 13.81 25.53 -7.18
N LEU A 571 12.96 24.76 -7.86
CA LEU A 571 11.59 25.14 -8.17
C LEU A 571 10.63 24.23 -7.40
N SER A 572 9.58 24.80 -6.86
CA SER A 572 8.38 24.07 -6.42
C SER A 572 7.14 24.82 -6.87
N ALA A 573 6.03 24.12 -7.12
CA ALA A 573 4.78 24.78 -7.53
C ALA A 573 3.55 24.08 -6.94
N THR A 574 2.48 24.85 -6.72
CA THR A 574 1.15 24.35 -6.33
C THR A 574 0.24 24.20 -7.56
N ASN A 575 -0.92 23.54 -7.41
CA ASN A 575 -1.93 23.40 -8.47
C ASN A 575 -1.39 22.80 -9.79
N ARG A 576 -0.43 21.88 -9.69
CA ARG A 576 0.23 21.26 -10.86
C ARG A 576 -0.62 20.22 -11.57
N GLU A 577 -1.70 19.74 -10.97
CA GLU A 577 -2.64 18.80 -11.57
C GLU A 577 -4.04 19.40 -11.61
N GLN A 578 -4.57 19.60 -12.81
CA GLN A 578 -5.87 20.24 -13.00
C GLN A 578 -6.64 19.56 -14.13
N SER A 579 -7.97 19.60 -14.06
CA SER A 579 -8.84 19.21 -15.17
C SER A 579 -9.64 20.42 -15.62
N ILE A 580 -9.79 20.61 -16.92
CA ILE A 580 -10.51 21.77 -17.45
C ILE A 580 -11.36 21.42 -18.65
N CYS A 581 -12.58 21.97 -18.67
CA CYS A 581 -13.40 21.99 -19.87
C CYS A 581 -12.91 23.12 -20.79
N ALA A 582 -12.32 22.75 -21.93
CA ALA A 582 -11.87 23.71 -22.91
C ALA A 582 -13.06 24.35 -23.63
N THR A 583 -13.07 25.68 -23.70
CA THR A 583 -14.13 26.46 -24.34
C THR A 583 -13.59 27.28 -25.52
N PRO A 584 -14.42 27.67 -26.49
CA PRO A 584 -13.99 28.51 -27.61
C PRO A 584 -13.43 29.88 -27.21
N THR A 585 -13.78 30.38 -26.02
CA THR A 585 -13.29 31.66 -25.49
C THR A 585 -12.06 31.53 -24.60
N GLY A 586 -11.57 30.30 -24.38
CA GLY A 586 -10.56 30.00 -23.36
C GLY A 586 -11.18 29.86 -21.97
N ALA A 587 -10.62 28.97 -21.16
CA ALA A 587 -10.92 28.81 -19.75
C ALA A 587 -9.61 28.84 -18.95
N ASP A 588 -9.60 29.61 -17.87
CA ASP A 588 -8.40 29.79 -17.03
C ASP A 588 -8.26 28.63 -16.05
N LEU A 589 -7.02 28.13 -15.91
CA LEU A 589 -6.65 27.23 -14.83
C LEU A 589 -6.63 27.99 -13.50
N ASN A 590 -6.71 27.27 -12.39
CA ASN A 590 -6.30 27.83 -11.11
C ASN A 590 -4.83 28.23 -11.20
N THR A 591 -4.49 29.42 -10.73
CA THR A 591 -3.12 29.94 -10.76
C THR A 591 -2.14 28.94 -10.16
N ILE A 592 -1.03 28.71 -10.87
CA ILE A 592 0.08 27.90 -10.40
C ILE A 592 1.05 28.82 -9.66
N ASP A 593 1.11 28.73 -8.34
CA ASP A 593 2.09 29.50 -7.56
C ASP A 593 3.44 28.77 -7.59
N LEU A 594 4.42 29.35 -8.28
CA LEU A 594 5.79 28.87 -8.39
C LEU A 594 6.66 29.54 -7.32
N THR A 595 7.39 28.75 -6.55
CA THR A 595 8.41 29.20 -5.61
C THR A 595 9.79 28.86 -6.13
N VAL A 596 10.66 29.86 -6.21
CA VAL A 596 12.08 29.70 -6.53
C VAL A 596 12.87 29.82 -5.23
N THR A 597 13.52 28.75 -4.78
CA THR A 597 14.24 28.73 -3.50
C THR A 597 15.75 28.73 -3.72
N SER A 598 16.46 29.62 -3.02
CA SER A 598 17.93 29.64 -3.00
C SER A 598 18.48 28.37 -2.32
N ARG A 599 19.52 27.76 -2.92
CA ARG A 599 20.35 26.71 -2.33
C ARG A 599 21.80 27.16 -2.26
N ASN A 600 22.50 26.75 -1.19
CA ASN A 600 23.94 27.01 -1.00
C ASN A 600 24.35 28.48 -1.25
N GLY A 601 23.49 29.42 -0.83
CA GLY A 601 23.74 30.86 -0.95
C GLY A 601 23.54 31.47 -2.34
N PHE A 602 22.85 30.78 -3.24
CA PHE A 602 22.53 31.29 -4.58
C PHE A 602 21.65 32.54 -4.54
N THR A 603 22.07 33.58 -5.25
CA THR A 603 21.37 34.89 -5.26
C THR A 603 21.15 35.47 -6.64
N ASP A 604 21.61 34.78 -7.69
CA ASP A 604 21.46 35.27 -9.05
C ASP A 604 19.98 35.23 -9.49
N PRO A 605 19.50 36.21 -10.29
CA PRO A 605 18.13 36.19 -10.80
C PRO A 605 17.86 34.94 -11.64
N VAL A 606 16.66 34.40 -11.53
CA VAL A 606 16.17 33.23 -12.28
C VAL A 606 15.09 33.69 -13.24
N ASP A 607 15.34 33.51 -14.54
CA ASP A 607 14.38 33.76 -15.61
C ASP A 607 13.39 32.59 -15.71
N LEU A 608 12.10 32.89 -15.86
CA LEU A 608 11.02 31.91 -15.91
C LEU A 608 10.36 31.85 -17.29
N ASP A 609 10.24 30.65 -17.85
CA ASP A 609 9.54 30.38 -19.11
C ASP A 609 8.89 28.98 -19.14
N PHE A 610 8.31 28.61 -20.29
CA PHE A 610 7.63 27.32 -20.46
C PHE A 610 8.49 26.26 -21.18
N GLY A 611 9.80 26.28 -20.98
CA GLY A 611 10.72 25.34 -21.62
C GLY A 611 10.97 25.66 -23.09
N ALA A 612 11.93 24.94 -23.69
CA ALA A 612 12.29 25.13 -25.11
C ALA A 612 11.16 24.75 -26.08
N ALA A 613 10.27 23.83 -25.69
CA ALA A 613 9.11 23.42 -26.47
C ALA A 613 7.97 24.47 -26.45
N GLY A 614 7.93 25.32 -25.43
CA GLY A 614 6.85 26.28 -25.20
C GLY A 614 5.55 25.61 -24.74
N LEU A 615 4.47 26.40 -24.73
CA LEU A 615 3.13 25.90 -24.39
C LEU A 615 2.56 25.01 -25.49
N PRO A 616 1.79 23.94 -25.14
CA PRO A 616 1.06 23.13 -26.12
C PRO A 616 0.09 23.97 -26.97
N VAL A 617 -0.30 23.43 -28.13
CA VAL A 617 -1.34 24.06 -28.98
C VAL A 617 -2.62 24.26 -28.15
N GLY A 618 -3.27 25.42 -28.32
CA GLY A 618 -4.48 25.80 -27.59
C GLY A 618 -4.27 26.16 -26.11
N VAL A 619 -3.02 26.20 -25.65
CA VAL A 619 -2.65 26.66 -24.31
C VAL A 619 -1.89 27.98 -24.44
N SER A 620 -2.28 28.97 -23.65
CA SER A 620 -1.63 30.29 -23.58
C SER A 620 -1.42 30.70 -22.13
N GLY A 621 -0.45 31.57 -21.86
CA GLY A 621 -0.16 31.97 -20.48
C GLY A 621 1.17 32.70 -20.34
N GLY A 622 1.52 33.03 -19.10
CA GLY A 622 2.75 33.73 -18.76
C GLY A 622 3.07 33.68 -17.27
N PHE A 623 4.31 34.04 -16.93
CA PHE A 623 4.76 34.20 -15.55
C PHE A 623 4.67 35.65 -15.09
N THR A 624 4.21 35.87 -13.87
CA THR A 624 4.22 37.18 -13.19
C THR A 624 4.86 37.06 -11.80
N PRO A 625 6.06 37.62 -11.57
CA PRO A 625 6.99 38.17 -12.57
C PRO A 625 7.68 37.08 -13.42
N THR A 626 8.23 37.46 -14.58
CA THR A 626 9.01 36.55 -15.45
C THR A 626 10.45 36.32 -14.99
N GLN A 627 10.89 37.00 -13.93
CA GLN A 627 12.22 36.83 -13.34
C GLN A 627 12.08 36.96 -11.82
N VAL A 628 12.75 36.07 -11.07
CA VAL A 628 12.67 36.00 -9.61
C VAL A 628 14.07 35.97 -9.03
N ASN A 629 14.34 36.81 -8.03
CA ASN A 629 15.54 36.67 -7.19
C ASN A 629 15.27 35.64 -6.09
N PRO A 630 16.03 34.53 -6.01
CA PRO A 630 15.80 33.51 -5.00
C PRO A 630 16.20 34.01 -3.59
N THR A 631 15.47 33.67 -2.52
CA THR A 631 14.17 32.97 -2.50
C THR A 631 13.02 33.93 -2.83
N GLY A 632 12.16 33.56 -3.77
CA GLY A 632 11.01 34.37 -4.20
C GLY A 632 9.91 33.54 -4.85
N MET A 633 8.83 34.19 -5.28
CA MET A 633 7.67 33.54 -5.90
C MET A 633 7.29 34.21 -7.22
N ALA A 634 6.65 33.45 -8.09
CA ALA A 634 5.98 33.90 -9.30
C ALA A 634 4.68 33.12 -9.51
N GLN A 635 3.77 33.69 -10.29
CA GLN A 635 2.51 33.05 -10.65
C GLN A 635 2.54 32.68 -12.13
N ALA A 636 2.21 31.44 -12.46
CA ALA A 636 1.91 31.01 -13.82
C ALA A 636 0.39 31.00 -14.02
N ASP A 637 -0.09 31.98 -14.78
CA ASP A 637 -1.49 32.07 -15.20
C ASP A 637 -1.62 31.51 -16.61
N ILE A 638 -2.47 30.49 -16.75
CA ILE A 638 -2.60 29.69 -17.97
C ILE A 638 -4.07 29.59 -18.36
N THR A 639 -4.35 29.79 -19.64
CA THR A 639 -5.66 29.69 -20.28
C THR A 639 -5.64 28.59 -21.34
N VAL A 640 -6.65 27.73 -21.34
CA VAL A 640 -6.82 26.62 -22.30
C VAL A 640 -8.07 26.86 -23.16
N ASP A 641 -7.91 26.87 -24.48
CA ASP A 641 -9.00 26.98 -25.45
C ASP A 641 -9.32 25.63 -26.11
N ASN A 642 -10.42 25.58 -26.88
CA ASN A 642 -10.89 24.36 -27.52
C ASN A 642 -10.07 23.89 -28.74
N THR A 643 -8.96 24.57 -29.07
CA THR A 643 -7.98 24.07 -30.04
C THR A 643 -6.93 23.18 -29.37
N ALA A 644 -6.90 23.13 -28.03
CA ALA A 644 -6.04 22.23 -27.28
C ALA A 644 -6.39 20.77 -27.56
N THR A 645 -5.36 19.93 -27.62
CA THR A 645 -5.54 18.49 -27.84
C THR A 645 -6.27 17.90 -26.64
N PRO A 646 -7.43 17.25 -26.80
CA PRO A 646 -8.10 16.62 -25.67
C PRO A 646 -7.27 15.48 -25.08
N GLY A 647 -7.38 15.28 -23.78
CA GLY A 647 -6.55 14.37 -23.01
C GLY A 647 -5.52 15.13 -22.16
N MET A 648 -4.54 14.39 -21.63
CA MET A 648 -3.54 14.94 -20.73
C MET A 648 -2.53 15.79 -21.53
N ASN A 649 -2.40 17.06 -21.17
CA ASN A 649 -1.41 18.00 -21.68
C ASN A 649 -0.39 18.35 -20.58
N THR A 650 0.89 18.13 -20.85
CA THR A 650 1.96 18.52 -19.92
C THR A 650 2.50 19.90 -20.29
N ILE A 651 2.57 20.76 -19.29
CA ILE A 651 3.13 22.11 -19.36
C ILE A 651 4.43 22.12 -18.55
N THR A 652 5.54 22.43 -19.20
CA THR A 652 6.83 22.60 -18.53
C THR A 652 6.90 23.99 -17.92
N LEU A 653 7.25 24.09 -16.64
CA LEU A 653 7.58 25.33 -15.93
C LEU A 653 9.08 25.32 -15.74
N ARG A 654 9.80 26.25 -16.35
CA ARG A 654 11.26 26.26 -16.32
C ARG A 654 11.81 27.53 -15.69
N GLY A 655 12.85 27.36 -14.88
CA GLY A 655 13.70 28.42 -14.38
C GLY A 655 15.11 28.29 -14.93
N THR A 656 15.73 29.39 -15.33
CA THR A 656 17.10 29.42 -15.86
C THR A 656 17.90 30.57 -15.25
N SER A 657 19.12 30.30 -14.83
CA SER A 657 20.09 31.32 -14.44
C SER A 657 21.50 30.88 -14.84
N GLY A 658 22.09 31.58 -15.81
CA GLY A 658 23.36 31.19 -16.41
C GLY A 658 23.28 29.82 -17.09
N ALA A 659 24.08 28.85 -16.63
CA ALA A 659 24.06 27.46 -17.10
C ALA A 659 23.14 26.55 -16.27
N THR A 660 22.58 27.05 -15.17
CA THR A 660 21.71 26.29 -14.28
C THR A 660 20.27 26.37 -14.76
N GLU A 661 19.67 25.21 -15.04
CA GLU A 661 18.28 25.06 -15.48
C GLU A 661 17.55 24.12 -14.52
N ARG A 662 16.28 24.42 -14.23
CA ARG A 662 15.38 23.58 -13.42
C ARG A 662 14.02 23.56 -14.08
N GLU A 663 13.39 22.39 -14.13
CA GLU A 663 12.06 22.22 -14.71
C GLU A 663 11.10 21.54 -13.73
N LEU A 664 9.83 21.89 -13.82
CA LEU A 664 8.70 21.19 -13.22
C LEU A 664 7.65 20.94 -14.30
N GLN A 665 6.85 19.89 -14.13
CA GLN A 665 5.72 19.62 -15.00
C GLN A 665 4.40 19.96 -14.31
N ALA A 666 3.49 20.63 -15.00
CA ALA A 666 2.09 20.74 -14.64
C ALA A 666 1.26 19.97 -15.66
N ASN A 667 0.42 19.05 -15.19
CA ASN A 667 -0.42 18.18 -16.00
C ASN A 667 -1.85 18.68 -15.99
N VAL A 668 -2.40 18.89 -17.18
CA VAL A 668 -3.75 19.42 -17.39
C VAL A 668 -4.55 18.42 -18.21
N LEU A 669 -5.56 17.80 -17.59
CA LEU A 669 -6.54 16.99 -18.31
C LEU A 669 -7.50 17.93 -19.04
N VAL A 670 -7.33 18.03 -20.35
CA VAL A 670 -8.17 18.87 -21.21
C VAL A 670 -9.34 18.02 -21.72
N THR A 671 -10.56 18.43 -21.37
CA THR A 671 -11.78 17.81 -21.88
C THR A 671 -12.50 18.76 -22.83
N THR A 672 -13.13 18.20 -23.86
CA THR A 672 -14.07 18.90 -24.74
C THR A 672 -15.45 18.28 -24.63
N LEU A 673 -16.48 19.00 -25.07
CA LEU A 673 -17.85 18.49 -25.04
C LEU A 673 -17.94 17.17 -25.83
N PRO A 674 -18.45 16.08 -25.24
CA PRO A 674 -18.53 14.80 -25.91
C PRO A 674 -19.66 14.87 -26.94
N ALA A 675 -19.42 14.30 -28.11
CA ALA A 675 -20.42 14.28 -29.17
C ALA A 675 -21.64 13.43 -28.76
N ALA A 676 -22.81 13.72 -29.34
CA ALA A 676 -23.97 12.85 -29.15
C ALA A 676 -23.69 11.41 -29.65
N VAL A 677 -24.25 10.42 -28.95
CA VAL A 677 -24.12 9.01 -29.35
C VAL A 677 -24.81 8.79 -30.70
N THR A 678 -24.06 8.32 -31.70
CA THR A 678 -24.58 8.19 -33.08
C THR A 678 -25.08 6.78 -33.42
N THR A 679 -24.65 5.77 -32.67
CA THR A 679 -24.95 4.36 -32.99
C THR A 679 -25.47 3.64 -31.76
N LEU A 680 -26.73 3.20 -31.85
CA LEU A 680 -27.37 2.28 -30.92
C LEU A 680 -27.36 0.88 -31.54
N SER A 681 -27.06 -0.14 -30.75
CA SER A 681 -26.77 -1.50 -31.24
C SER A 681 -27.82 -2.52 -30.82
N ALA A 682 -28.26 -2.50 -29.56
CA ALA A 682 -29.31 -3.38 -29.06
C ALA A 682 -30.10 -2.70 -27.93
N PRO A 683 -31.43 -2.94 -27.81
CA PRO A 683 -32.30 -3.54 -28.83
C PRO A 683 -32.26 -2.76 -30.15
N ILE A 684 -32.26 -3.46 -31.30
CA ILE A 684 -32.31 -2.80 -32.61
C ILE A 684 -33.62 -2.04 -32.78
N ASP A 685 -33.63 -0.98 -33.58
CA ASP A 685 -34.83 -0.19 -33.78
C ASP A 685 -36.00 -1.03 -34.34
N MET A 686 -37.17 -0.83 -33.76
CA MET A 686 -38.41 -1.56 -34.00
C MET A 686 -38.32 -3.08 -33.74
N ALA A 687 -37.39 -3.54 -32.90
CA ALA A 687 -37.33 -4.95 -32.50
C ALA A 687 -38.66 -5.39 -31.86
N THR A 688 -39.03 -6.65 -32.10
CA THR A 688 -40.18 -7.31 -31.47
C THR A 688 -39.69 -8.53 -30.70
N ASP A 689 -40.51 -9.06 -29.79
CA ASP A 689 -40.19 -10.21 -28.94
C ASP A 689 -38.90 -10.03 -28.12
N VAL A 690 -38.65 -8.81 -27.66
CA VAL A 690 -37.49 -8.49 -26.82
C VAL A 690 -37.74 -8.94 -25.37
N VAL A 691 -36.76 -9.55 -24.71
CA VAL A 691 -36.89 -9.96 -23.30
C VAL A 691 -37.22 -8.77 -22.38
N LEU A 692 -37.85 -9.02 -21.24
CA LEU A 692 -38.35 -7.96 -20.35
C LEU A 692 -37.22 -7.13 -19.70
N ALA A 693 -36.04 -7.71 -19.52
CA ALA A 693 -34.83 -7.02 -19.10
C ALA A 693 -33.77 -7.06 -20.22
N PRO A 694 -33.92 -6.25 -21.28
CA PRO A 694 -32.94 -6.25 -22.36
C PRO A 694 -31.64 -5.59 -21.92
N THR A 695 -30.53 -6.09 -22.47
CA THR A 695 -29.25 -5.38 -22.42
C THR A 695 -29.22 -4.32 -23.52
N PHE A 696 -29.12 -3.07 -23.11
CA PHE A 696 -28.93 -1.92 -23.99
C PHE A 696 -27.46 -1.77 -24.32
N THR A 697 -27.12 -1.63 -25.60
CA THR A 697 -25.73 -1.43 -26.05
C THR A 697 -25.65 -0.36 -27.11
N TRP A 698 -24.57 0.42 -27.09
CA TRP A 698 -24.30 1.51 -28.03
C TRP A 698 -22.81 1.59 -28.35
N ALA A 699 -22.45 2.41 -29.34
CA ALA A 699 -21.05 2.68 -29.66
C ALA A 699 -20.42 3.68 -28.68
N PRO A 700 -19.14 3.52 -28.30
CA PRO A 700 -18.44 4.48 -27.47
C PRO A 700 -18.33 5.84 -28.15
N VAL A 701 -18.48 6.90 -27.36
CA VAL A 701 -18.20 8.29 -27.72
C VAL A 701 -16.85 8.67 -27.11
N ALA A 702 -15.99 9.29 -27.92
CA ALA A 702 -14.70 9.78 -27.45
C ALA A 702 -14.89 10.82 -26.33
N GLN A 703 -14.09 10.71 -25.26
CA GLN A 703 -14.13 11.57 -24.06
C GLN A 703 -15.42 11.52 -23.24
N ALA A 704 -16.34 10.59 -23.52
CA ALA A 704 -17.45 10.33 -22.60
C ALA A 704 -16.93 9.60 -21.37
N GLU A 705 -17.23 10.12 -20.18
CA GLU A 705 -16.90 9.49 -18.90
C GLU A 705 -18.08 8.65 -18.41
N THR A 706 -19.30 9.13 -18.64
CA THR A 706 -20.54 8.42 -18.34
C THR A 706 -21.54 8.51 -19.48
N TYR A 707 -22.52 7.60 -19.46
CA TYR A 707 -23.66 7.58 -20.35
C TYR A 707 -24.93 7.49 -19.53
N THR A 708 -25.91 8.33 -19.86
CA THR A 708 -27.26 8.25 -19.31
C THR A 708 -28.16 7.55 -20.31
N LEU A 709 -28.60 6.34 -19.99
CA LEU A 709 -29.69 5.62 -20.67
C LEU A 709 -31.03 6.11 -20.12
N GLU A 710 -31.98 6.37 -21.03
CA GLU A 710 -33.38 6.62 -20.68
C GLU A 710 -34.27 5.68 -21.50
N VAL A 711 -35.28 5.08 -20.85
CA VAL A 711 -36.31 4.24 -21.46
C VAL A 711 -37.69 4.79 -21.09
N ALA A 712 -38.55 4.98 -22.07
CA ALA A 712 -39.85 5.64 -21.94
C ALA A 712 -40.97 4.86 -22.67
N THR A 713 -42.22 5.07 -22.25
CA THR A 713 -43.40 4.50 -22.95
C THR A 713 -43.87 5.37 -24.11
N ASP A 714 -43.23 6.53 -24.34
CA ASP A 714 -43.55 7.44 -25.43
C ASP A 714 -42.27 8.03 -26.05
N ASN A 715 -42.34 8.32 -27.35
CA ASN A 715 -41.22 8.85 -28.13
C ASN A 715 -40.78 10.28 -27.73
N ALA A 716 -41.61 11.01 -26.98
CA ALA A 716 -41.27 12.35 -26.50
C ALA A 716 -40.49 12.30 -25.17
N PHE A 717 -40.30 11.11 -24.59
CA PHE A 717 -39.71 10.91 -23.25
C PHE A 717 -40.44 11.71 -22.17
N ALA A 718 -41.75 11.88 -22.31
CA ALA A 718 -42.58 12.52 -21.28
C ALA A 718 -42.83 11.57 -20.09
N ASN A 719 -42.83 10.26 -20.33
CA ASN A 719 -43.04 9.20 -19.34
C ASN A 719 -41.85 8.23 -19.36
N ILE A 720 -40.75 8.64 -18.71
CA ILE A 720 -39.57 7.79 -18.51
C ILE A 720 -39.92 6.74 -17.45
N VAL A 721 -39.74 5.47 -17.81
CA VAL A 721 -39.98 4.32 -16.92
C VAL A 721 -38.70 3.76 -16.33
N ALA A 722 -37.56 4.01 -16.97
CA ALA A 722 -36.26 3.64 -16.44
C ALA A 722 -35.16 4.61 -16.87
N THR A 723 -34.20 4.83 -15.98
CA THR A 723 -32.96 5.54 -16.28
C THR A 723 -31.78 4.80 -15.66
N ALA A 724 -30.64 4.80 -16.34
CA ALA A 724 -29.41 4.23 -15.83
C ALA A 724 -28.24 5.14 -16.21
N GLU A 725 -27.30 5.33 -15.29
CA GLU A 725 -26.03 5.98 -15.56
C GLU A 725 -24.91 4.93 -15.47
N VAL A 726 -24.11 4.82 -16.52
CA VAL A 726 -23.04 3.82 -16.63
C VAL A 726 -21.78 4.43 -17.23
N THR A 727 -20.61 3.90 -16.88
CA THR A 727 -19.31 4.30 -17.47
C THR A 727 -18.99 3.51 -18.75
N GLY A 728 -19.59 2.32 -18.90
CA GLY A 728 -19.45 1.47 -20.08
C GLY A 728 -20.45 1.80 -21.19
N THR A 729 -20.37 1.08 -22.31
CA THR A 729 -21.28 1.24 -23.45
C THR A 729 -22.44 0.24 -23.45
N SER A 730 -22.81 -0.22 -22.26
CA SER A 730 -23.85 -1.22 -22.04
C SER A 730 -24.54 -0.95 -20.71
N ALA A 731 -25.86 -1.14 -20.67
CA ALA A 731 -26.66 -1.07 -19.46
C ALA A 731 -27.76 -2.13 -19.48
N THR A 732 -28.05 -2.70 -18.30
CA THR A 732 -29.24 -3.51 -18.05
C THR A 732 -30.15 -2.77 -17.08
N LEU A 733 -31.44 -3.04 -17.12
CA LEU A 733 -32.38 -2.47 -16.16
C LEU A 733 -32.42 -3.34 -14.91
N SER A 734 -32.63 -2.71 -13.76
CA SER A 734 -32.77 -3.39 -12.46
C SER A 734 -34.15 -4.00 -12.24
N THR A 735 -35.12 -3.72 -13.12
CA THR A 735 -36.49 -4.22 -13.04
C THR A 735 -36.97 -4.64 -14.42
N ASN A 736 -37.76 -5.71 -14.48
CA ASN A 736 -38.40 -6.16 -15.71
C ASN A 736 -39.38 -5.11 -16.26
N LEU A 737 -39.39 -4.92 -17.58
CA LEU A 737 -40.38 -4.10 -18.28
C LEU A 737 -41.70 -4.88 -18.46
N ASN A 738 -42.82 -4.17 -18.57
CA ASN A 738 -44.11 -4.83 -18.86
C ASN A 738 -44.06 -5.58 -20.20
N SER A 739 -44.63 -6.79 -20.25
CA SER A 739 -44.73 -7.61 -21.46
C SER A 739 -45.66 -6.98 -22.51
N LEU A 740 -45.51 -7.40 -23.78
CA LEU A 740 -46.29 -6.91 -24.93
C LEU A 740 -46.39 -5.37 -25.04
N THR A 741 -45.41 -4.64 -24.52
CA THR A 741 -45.41 -3.19 -24.47
C THR A 741 -44.30 -2.62 -25.35
N THR A 742 -44.61 -1.58 -26.11
CA THR A 742 -43.62 -0.84 -26.91
C THR A 742 -42.96 0.24 -26.05
N TYR A 743 -41.62 0.26 -26.03
CA TYR A 743 -40.80 1.26 -25.36
C TYR A 743 -39.92 2.00 -26.37
N PHE A 744 -39.48 3.19 -25.96
CA PHE A 744 -38.56 4.06 -26.66
C PHE A 744 -37.34 4.28 -25.79
N TRP A 745 -36.13 4.26 -26.36
CA TRP A 745 -34.91 4.45 -25.59
C TRP A 745 -33.89 5.33 -26.33
N ARG A 746 -33.08 6.03 -25.55
CA ARG A 746 -32.00 6.91 -26.02
C ARG A 746 -30.87 6.94 -25.01
N VAL A 747 -29.69 7.35 -25.48
CA VAL A 747 -28.48 7.46 -24.66
C VAL A 747 -27.85 8.83 -24.81
N THR A 748 -27.44 9.45 -23.70
CA THR A 748 -26.72 10.73 -23.67
C THR A 748 -25.30 10.48 -23.15
N ALA A 749 -24.27 10.93 -23.87
CA ALA A 749 -22.88 10.87 -23.41
C ALA A 749 -22.53 12.12 -22.61
N ASN A 750 -21.86 11.96 -21.45
CA ASN A 750 -21.52 13.07 -20.55
C ASN A 750 -20.04 13.01 -20.13
N ASN A 751 -19.48 14.18 -19.81
CA ASN A 751 -18.20 14.34 -19.12
C ASN A 751 -18.17 15.68 -18.35
N LEU A 752 -17.00 16.11 -17.89
CA LEU A 752 -16.77 17.41 -17.22
C LEU A 752 -17.38 18.63 -17.95
N CYS A 753 -17.42 18.63 -19.29
CA CYS A 753 -18.01 19.70 -20.10
C CYS A 753 -19.54 19.64 -20.22
N GLY A 754 -20.18 18.56 -19.74
CA GLY A 754 -21.60 18.27 -19.96
C GLY A 754 -21.81 17.36 -21.17
N SER A 755 -22.88 17.60 -21.92
CA SER A 755 -23.28 16.77 -23.08
C SER A 755 -23.74 17.60 -24.27
N ASP A 756 -23.50 17.08 -25.49
CA ASP A 756 -23.98 17.67 -26.76
C ASP A 756 -25.37 17.14 -27.18
N GLY A 757 -26.10 16.51 -26.25
CA GLY A 757 -27.44 15.98 -26.46
C GLY A 757 -27.54 14.45 -26.55
N SER A 758 -28.76 13.95 -26.66
CA SER A 758 -29.07 12.52 -26.71
C SER A 758 -28.95 11.93 -28.11
N SER A 759 -28.80 10.61 -28.18
CA SER A 759 -28.84 9.82 -29.40
C SER A 759 -30.16 9.97 -30.17
N ALA A 760 -30.20 9.41 -31.38
CA ALA A 760 -31.47 9.05 -32.00
C ALA A 760 -32.29 8.14 -31.07
N VAL A 761 -33.62 8.18 -31.21
CA VAL A 761 -34.53 7.35 -30.41
C VAL A 761 -34.76 6.04 -31.14
N PHE A 762 -34.49 4.91 -30.47
CA PHE A 762 -34.87 3.58 -30.95
C PHE A 762 -36.11 3.09 -30.20
N SER A 763 -36.90 2.26 -30.86
CA SER A 763 -38.07 1.61 -30.25
C SER A 763 -37.93 0.09 -30.22
N PHE A 764 -38.61 -0.57 -29.28
CA PHE A 764 -38.75 -2.03 -29.28
C PHE A 764 -40.03 -2.45 -28.58
N THR A 765 -40.50 -3.67 -28.85
CA THR A 765 -41.67 -4.27 -28.20
C THR A 765 -41.24 -5.53 -27.46
N THR A 766 -41.55 -5.59 -26.17
CA THR A 766 -41.22 -6.74 -25.31
C THR A 766 -42.04 -7.98 -25.65
N ALA A 767 -41.48 -9.16 -25.46
CA ALA A 767 -42.10 -10.47 -25.67
C ALA A 767 -43.35 -10.68 -24.80
N ALA A 768 -44.16 -11.66 -25.20
CA ALA A 768 -45.20 -12.22 -24.33
C ALA A 768 -44.53 -13.01 -23.19
N VAL A 769 -45.12 -12.95 -22.00
CA VAL A 769 -44.72 -13.80 -20.87
C VAL A 769 -45.86 -14.70 -20.47
N SER A 770 -45.55 -15.98 -20.26
CA SER A 770 -46.48 -16.99 -19.77
C SER A 770 -45.98 -17.49 -18.42
N CYS A 771 -46.83 -17.41 -17.40
CA CYS A 771 -46.52 -17.86 -16.04
C CYS A 771 -47.36 -19.07 -15.67
N ALA A 772 -46.77 -20.03 -14.97
CA ALA A 772 -47.47 -21.18 -14.41
C ALA A 772 -46.95 -21.51 -13.02
N VAL A 773 -47.84 -21.98 -12.16
CA VAL A 773 -47.52 -22.47 -10.82
C VAL A 773 -47.44 -23.99 -10.84
N TYR A 774 -46.34 -24.52 -10.31
CA TYR A 774 -46.13 -25.95 -10.15
C TYR A 774 -45.87 -26.28 -8.68
N THR A 775 -46.71 -27.13 -8.11
CA THR A 775 -46.57 -27.59 -6.73
C THR A 775 -45.88 -28.95 -6.70
N SER A 776 -44.98 -29.17 -5.75
CA SER A 776 -44.43 -30.51 -5.52
C SER A 776 -45.53 -31.47 -5.08
N THR A 777 -45.49 -32.69 -5.63
CA THR A 777 -46.34 -33.82 -5.21
C THR A 777 -45.59 -34.85 -4.38
N ASP A 778 -44.29 -34.63 -4.11
CA ASP A 778 -43.44 -35.57 -3.38
C ASP A 778 -43.28 -35.23 -1.88
N VAL A 779 -44.12 -34.33 -1.39
CA VAL A 779 -44.29 -33.91 0.01
C VAL A 779 -45.61 -34.46 0.59
N PRO A 780 -45.73 -34.66 1.91
CA PRO A 780 -44.78 -34.26 2.94
C PRO A 780 -43.52 -35.13 3.03
N LEU A 781 -42.38 -34.49 3.36
CA LEU A 781 -41.10 -35.16 3.58
C LEU A 781 -40.53 -34.81 4.95
N ARG A 782 -40.08 -35.84 5.66
CA ARG A 782 -39.48 -35.68 6.98
C ARG A 782 -38.12 -34.96 6.89
N ILE A 783 -37.87 -34.04 7.81
CA ILE A 783 -36.55 -33.46 8.10
C ILE A 783 -35.98 -34.29 9.28
N PRO A 784 -34.93 -35.12 9.06
CA PRO A 784 -34.58 -36.21 9.97
C PRO A 784 -33.76 -35.77 11.21
N PRO A 785 -34.03 -36.35 12.41
CA PRO A 785 -33.21 -36.12 13.60
C PRO A 785 -31.95 -36.99 13.64
N THR A 786 -30.78 -36.35 13.58
CA THR A 786 -29.41 -36.78 13.96
C THR A 786 -28.78 -38.04 13.34
N GLY A 787 -27.52 -37.88 12.89
CA GLY A 787 -26.56 -38.95 12.53
C GLY A 787 -25.68 -38.62 11.31
N THR A 788 -26.17 -37.72 10.47
CA THR A 788 -25.50 -37.05 9.33
C THR A 788 -26.22 -35.71 9.17
N ALA A 789 -25.56 -34.62 8.73
CA ALA A 789 -26.26 -33.39 8.35
C ALA A 789 -27.49 -33.76 7.50
N GLY A 790 -28.68 -33.42 7.99
CA GLY A 790 -29.92 -34.05 7.56
C GLY A 790 -30.42 -33.42 6.28
N VAL A 791 -30.01 -33.97 5.13
CA VAL A 791 -30.43 -33.47 3.83
C VAL A 791 -31.75 -34.12 3.42
N THR A 792 -32.80 -33.33 3.31
CA THR A 792 -34.08 -33.70 2.69
C THR A 792 -34.18 -33.04 1.32
N ASN A 793 -34.28 -33.83 0.26
CA ASN A 793 -34.51 -33.34 -1.10
C ASN A 793 -35.94 -33.65 -1.50
N SER A 794 -36.67 -32.61 -1.92
CA SER A 794 -37.99 -32.67 -2.51
C SER A 794 -37.89 -32.19 -3.95
N THR A 795 -38.64 -32.80 -4.86
CA THR A 795 -38.53 -32.61 -6.30
C THR A 795 -39.86 -32.24 -6.93
N LEU A 796 -39.75 -31.48 -8.01
CA LEU A 796 -40.83 -30.94 -8.81
C LEU A 796 -40.39 -31.07 -10.26
N ASN A 797 -41.26 -31.54 -11.15
CA ASN A 797 -40.90 -31.69 -12.57
C ASN A 797 -41.75 -30.78 -13.46
N ILE A 798 -41.08 -29.99 -14.30
CA ILE A 798 -41.71 -29.10 -15.27
C ILE A 798 -41.67 -29.75 -16.65
N ALA A 799 -42.84 -29.83 -17.28
CA ALA A 799 -43.01 -30.50 -18.57
C ALA A 799 -42.48 -29.64 -19.71
N ALA A 800 -41.86 -30.28 -20.71
CA ALA A 800 -41.31 -29.61 -21.90
C ALA A 800 -42.33 -28.76 -22.70
N ALA A 801 -43.63 -29.00 -22.54
CA ALA A 801 -44.68 -28.21 -23.18
C ALA A 801 -44.79 -26.76 -22.65
N PHE A 802 -44.25 -26.48 -21.46
CA PHE A 802 -44.10 -25.14 -20.89
C PHE A 802 -42.64 -24.68 -20.91
N GLY A 803 -41.72 -25.47 -21.47
CA GLY A 803 -40.29 -25.21 -21.46
C GLY A 803 -39.92 -23.92 -22.17
N GLY A 804 -38.94 -23.21 -21.62
CA GLY A 804 -38.49 -21.92 -22.13
C GLY A 804 -37.57 -21.19 -21.15
N PRO A 805 -36.89 -20.13 -21.63
CA PRO A 805 -35.99 -19.34 -20.79
C PRO A 805 -36.78 -18.63 -19.70
N ILE A 806 -36.36 -18.82 -18.45
CA ILE A 806 -36.95 -18.21 -17.27
C ILE A 806 -36.74 -16.69 -17.33
N VAL A 807 -37.83 -15.96 -17.13
CA VAL A 807 -37.84 -14.50 -16.99
C VAL A 807 -37.94 -14.11 -15.52
N ASP A 808 -38.66 -14.92 -14.74
CA ASP A 808 -38.91 -14.71 -13.33
C ASP A 808 -39.31 -16.03 -12.64
N LEU A 809 -38.93 -16.18 -11.36
CA LEU A 809 -39.12 -17.39 -10.58
C LEU A 809 -39.34 -17.08 -9.10
N ASP A 810 -40.49 -17.52 -8.58
CA ASP A 810 -40.84 -17.42 -7.17
C ASP A 810 -40.90 -18.81 -6.52
N VAL A 811 -40.55 -18.87 -5.23
CA VAL A 811 -40.85 -20.02 -4.36
C VAL A 811 -42.17 -19.76 -3.65
N VAL A 812 -43.17 -20.61 -3.90
CA VAL A 812 -44.54 -20.42 -3.42
C VAL A 812 -45.03 -21.62 -2.61
N ASP A 813 -46.10 -21.42 -1.83
CA ASP A 813 -46.74 -22.42 -0.98
C ASP A 813 -45.74 -23.20 -0.08
N MET A 814 -44.66 -22.57 0.38
CA MET A 814 -43.65 -23.26 1.18
C MET A 814 -44.04 -23.28 2.66
N SER A 815 -44.41 -24.46 3.17
CA SER A 815 -44.82 -24.65 4.56
C SER A 815 -44.27 -25.93 5.17
N GLY A 816 -44.11 -25.93 6.50
CA GLY A 816 -43.63 -27.08 7.23
C GLY A 816 -43.40 -26.83 8.71
N THR A 817 -42.99 -27.88 9.40
CA THR A 817 -42.68 -27.85 10.83
C THR A 817 -41.19 -28.05 11.06
N HIS A 818 -40.63 -27.33 12.03
CA HIS A 818 -39.29 -27.54 12.58
C HIS A 818 -39.21 -26.86 13.94
N THR A 819 -38.53 -27.44 14.92
CA THR A 819 -38.46 -26.87 16.27
C THR A 819 -37.44 -25.74 16.41
N PHE A 820 -36.44 -25.66 15.52
CA PHE A 820 -35.46 -24.58 15.50
C PHE A 820 -35.18 -24.13 14.07
N MET A 821 -35.70 -22.96 13.70
CA MET A 821 -35.47 -22.40 12.35
C MET A 821 -34.01 -22.00 12.12
N GLY A 822 -33.27 -21.71 13.18
CA GLY A 822 -31.83 -21.37 13.14
C GLY A 822 -30.94 -22.52 12.69
N ASP A 823 -31.48 -23.74 12.60
CA ASP A 823 -30.71 -24.92 12.24
C ASP A 823 -30.86 -25.26 10.74
N ILE A 824 -31.88 -24.72 10.06
CA ILE A 824 -32.23 -25.15 8.71
C ILE A 824 -31.78 -24.19 7.59
N ASP A 825 -31.32 -24.78 6.49
CA ASP A 825 -31.07 -24.10 5.21
C ASP A 825 -32.06 -24.58 4.15
N PHE A 826 -32.56 -23.65 3.33
CA PHE A 826 -33.33 -23.93 2.12
C PHE A 826 -32.53 -23.54 0.88
N ARG A 827 -32.27 -24.52 0.02
CA ARG A 827 -31.62 -24.32 -1.28
C ARG A 827 -32.51 -24.80 -2.41
N LEU A 828 -32.65 -23.99 -3.46
CA LEU A 828 -33.28 -24.43 -4.70
C LEU A 828 -32.19 -24.85 -5.70
N ILE A 829 -32.42 -25.95 -6.40
CA ILE A 829 -31.50 -26.50 -7.40
C ILE A 829 -32.25 -26.67 -8.72
N SER A 830 -31.74 -26.06 -9.79
CA SER A 830 -32.33 -26.14 -11.13
C SER A 830 -31.94 -27.43 -11.87
N PRO A 831 -32.62 -27.78 -12.98
CA PRO A 831 -32.22 -28.86 -13.88
C PRO A 831 -30.79 -28.72 -14.43
N ALA A 832 -30.27 -27.49 -14.50
CA ALA A 832 -28.89 -27.20 -14.91
C ALA A 832 -27.86 -27.34 -13.77
N ASN A 833 -28.29 -27.72 -12.57
CA ASN A 833 -27.52 -27.80 -11.31
C ASN A 833 -27.09 -26.45 -10.70
N THR A 834 -27.65 -25.33 -11.14
CA THR A 834 -27.49 -24.05 -10.43
C THR A 834 -28.15 -24.20 -9.05
N THR A 835 -27.46 -23.74 -7.99
CA THR A 835 -27.90 -23.91 -6.60
C THR A 835 -27.92 -22.57 -5.89
N VAL A 836 -29.09 -22.16 -5.39
CA VAL A 836 -29.28 -20.89 -4.67
C VAL A 836 -29.71 -21.16 -3.24
N LEU A 837 -28.96 -20.65 -2.26
CA LEU A 837 -29.37 -20.58 -0.84
C LEU A 837 -30.26 -19.35 -0.65
N PHE A 838 -31.57 -19.54 -0.63
CA PHE A 838 -32.51 -18.41 -0.54
C PHE A 838 -32.94 -18.10 0.91
N MET A 839 -32.72 -19.02 1.85
CA MET A 839 -32.86 -18.78 3.29
C MET A 839 -31.93 -19.73 4.06
N GLY A 840 -31.10 -19.22 4.97
CA GLY A 840 -30.17 -20.03 5.77
C GLY A 840 -30.14 -19.62 7.24
N GLN A 841 -30.28 -20.60 8.14
CA GLN A 841 -30.13 -20.47 9.60
C GLN A 841 -30.85 -19.25 10.22
N ALA A 842 -32.03 -18.92 9.69
CA ALA A 842 -32.77 -17.73 10.07
C ALA A 842 -33.66 -17.96 11.31
N CYS A 843 -34.06 -16.89 11.99
CA CYS A 843 -35.01 -16.92 13.10
C CYS A 843 -34.61 -17.73 14.36
N GLY A 844 -33.36 -18.16 14.50
CA GLY A 844 -32.81 -18.69 15.77
C GLY A 844 -33.66 -19.81 16.37
N THR A 845 -34.15 -19.64 17.60
CA THR A 845 -34.94 -20.66 18.31
C THR A 845 -36.43 -20.65 18.02
N GLN A 846 -36.87 -19.94 16.98
CA GLN A 846 -38.28 -19.89 16.59
C GLN A 846 -38.68 -21.18 15.84
N GLU A 847 -39.98 -21.50 15.84
CA GLU A 847 -40.50 -22.75 15.31
C GLU A 847 -41.30 -22.55 14.02
N ASN A 848 -41.23 -23.56 13.14
CA ASN A 848 -42.03 -23.75 11.93
C ASN A 848 -41.83 -22.68 10.84
N PHE A 849 -42.33 -22.98 9.64
CA PHE A 849 -42.30 -22.07 8.51
C PHE A 849 -43.58 -22.16 7.67
N ASP A 850 -44.05 -21.01 7.22
CA ASP A 850 -45.09 -20.79 6.22
C ASP A 850 -44.73 -19.42 5.59
N ILE A 851 -43.97 -19.45 4.49
CA ILE A 851 -43.30 -18.27 3.93
C ILE A 851 -42.97 -18.49 2.45
N ASN A 852 -43.13 -17.46 1.62
CA ASN A 852 -42.83 -17.47 0.19
C ASN A 852 -41.66 -16.52 -0.15
N PHE A 853 -41.02 -16.73 -1.30
CA PHE A 853 -39.89 -15.91 -1.75
C PHE A 853 -40.06 -15.44 -3.19
N ASP A 854 -39.82 -14.15 -3.39
CA ASP A 854 -39.89 -13.42 -4.66
C ASP A 854 -38.88 -12.26 -4.57
N ASP A 855 -38.07 -12.08 -5.60
CA ASP A 855 -37.06 -11.01 -5.66
C ASP A 855 -37.72 -9.60 -5.71
N ASP A 856 -38.91 -9.51 -6.29
CA ASP A 856 -39.73 -8.30 -6.45
C ASP A 856 -40.62 -8.03 -5.21
N ALA A 857 -40.54 -8.86 -4.17
CA ALA A 857 -41.20 -8.58 -2.90
C ALA A 857 -40.74 -7.24 -2.30
N ALA A 858 -41.65 -6.55 -1.61
CA ALA A 858 -41.33 -5.24 -1.01
C ALA A 858 -40.14 -5.36 -0.03
N PRO A 859 -39.16 -4.43 -0.07
CA PRO A 859 -38.01 -4.47 0.83
C PRO A 859 -38.45 -4.49 2.30
N GLY A 860 -38.04 -5.53 3.02
CA GLY A 860 -38.44 -5.73 4.41
C GLY A 860 -37.88 -7.03 4.98
N ALA A 861 -37.73 -7.07 6.30
CA ALA A 861 -37.38 -8.31 6.99
C ALA A 861 -38.61 -9.21 7.09
N TRP A 862 -38.45 -10.50 6.75
CA TRP A 862 -39.45 -11.53 7.05
C TRP A 862 -39.61 -11.73 8.57
N PRO A 863 -40.80 -12.17 9.03
CA PRO A 863 -41.07 -12.34 10.45
C PRO A 863 -40.31 -13.53 11.04
N CYS A 864 -40.09 -13.47 12.35
CA CYS A 864 -39.59 -14.59 13.14
C CYS A 864 -40.54 -14.80 14.33
N PRO A 865 -41.30 -15.91 14.40
CA PRO A 865 -41.29 -17.07 13.50
C PRO A 865 -41.78 -16.75 12.07
N PRO A 866 -41.22 -17.39 11.02
CA PRO A 866 -41.58 -17.14 9.63
C PRO A 866 -42.83 -17.92 9.23
N THR A 867 -43.98 -17.60 9.84
CA THR A 867 -45.21 -18.42 9.77
C THR A 867 -46.46 -17.64 9.36
N ASP A 868 -46.30 -16.52 8.66
CA ASP A 868 -47.41 -15.65 8.28
C ASP A 868 -47.93 -15.87 6.85
N GLY A 869 -47.28 -16.76 6.08
CA GLY A 869 -47.61 -17.05 4.68
C GLY A 869 -47.25 -15.91 3.72
N GLY A 870 -46.51 -14.90 4.18
CA GLY A 870 -46.12 -13.73 3.39
C GLY A 870 -45.02 -14.03 2.37
N THR A 871 -44.84 -13.13 1.41
CA THR A 871 -43.78 -13.21 0.39
C THR A 871 -42.69 -12.19 0.70
N TYR A 872 -41.42 -12.61 0.68
CA TYR A 872 -40.27 -11.81 1.07
C TYR A 872 -39.07 -11.98 0.14
N GLN A 873 -38.19 -10.98 0.10
CA GLN A 873 -36.97 -11.04 -0.71
C GLN A 873 -35.99 -12.07 -0.13
N PRO A 874 -35.43 -13.01 -0.92
CA PRO A 874 -34.53 -14.05 -0.43
C PRO A 874 -33.15 -13.54 0.00
N THR A 875 -32.39 -14.33 0.77
CA THR A 875 -31.00 -13.99 1.16
C THR A 875 -30.08 -13.85 -0.04
N ASN A 876 -30.22 -14.75 -1.03
CA ASN A 876 -29.57 -14.64 -2.33
C ASN A 876 -30.66 -14.63 -3.42
N PRO A 877 -30.60 -13.75 -4.43
CA PRO A 877 -31.66 -13.59 -5.42
C PRO A 877 -31.98 -14.88 -6.20
N LEU A 878 -33.27 -15.12 -6.46
CA LEU A 878 -33.75 -16.21 -7.32
C LEU A 878 -33.51 -15.93 -8.81
N ALA A 879 -33.29 -14.66 -9.18
CA ALA A 879 -32.92 -14.21 -10.52
C ALA A 879 -31.62 -14.84 -11.06
N GLN A 880 -30.85 -15.53 -10.22
CA GLN A 880 -29.75 -16.40 -10.66
C GLN A 880 -30.20 -17.51 -11.61
N PHE A 881 -31.49 -17.88 -11.60
CA PHE A 881 -32.07 -18.86 -12.51
C PHE A 881 -32.56 -18.25 -13.84
N ASN A 882 -32.55 -16.93 -13.99
CA ASN A 882 -33.03 -16.28 -15.21
C ASN A 882 -32.20 -16.70 -16.42
N ALA A 883 -32.88 -16.80 -17.57
CA ALA A 883 -32.39 -17.34 -18.83
C ALA A 883 -32.08 -18.86 -18.87
N GLU A 884 -32.11 -19.60 -17.76
CA GLU A 884 -32.09 -21.06 -17.80
C GLU A 884 -33.38 -21.62 -18.42
N ASP A 885 -33.30 -22.80 -19.05
CA ASP A 885 -34.49 -23.53 -19.46
C ASP A 885 -35.21 -24.07 -18.22
N SER A 886 -36.47 -23.69 -18.04
CA SER A 886 -37.32 -24.16 -16.94
C SER A 886 -37.58 -25.66 -16.95
N THR A 887 -37.36 -26.36 -18.07
CA THR A 887 -37.72 -27.76 -18.25
C THR A 887 -36.89 -28.74 -17.42
N GLY A 888 -37.56 -29.66 -16.73
CA GLY A 888 -36.94 -30.78 -16.03
C GLY A 888 -37.18 -30.76 -14.53
N THR A 889 -36.32 -31.49 -13.81
CA THR A 889 -36.46 -31.69 -12.36
C THR A 889 -35.80 -30.57 -11.57
N TRP A 890 -36.62 -29.82 -10.85
CA TRP A 890 -36.20 -28.88 -9.80
C TRP A 890 -36.14 -29.59 -8.46
N THR A 891 -35.17 -29.25 -7.62
CA THR A 891 -35.01 -29.83 -6.28
C THR A 891 -34.96 -28.75 -5.22
N LEU A 892 -35.91 -28.77 -4.29
CA LEU A 892 -35.79 -28.06 -3.01
C LEU A 892 -35.00 -28.95 -2.04
N ARG A 893 -33.84 -28.47 -1.60
CA ARG A 893 -33.00 -29.10 -0.60
C ARG A 893 -33.15 -28.36 0.73
N VAL A 894 -33.62 -29.09 1.73
CA VAL A 894 -33.63 -28.65 3.13
C VAL A 894 -32.49 -29.35 3.86
N THR A 895 -31.61 -28.59 4.50
CA THR A 895 -30.52 -29.14 5.32
C THR A 895 -30.71 -28.70 6.76
N ASP A 896 -30.84 -29.65 7.68
CA ASP A 896 -30.69 -29.40 9.11
C ASP A 896 -29.20 -29.51 9.49
N ASN A 897 -28.64 -28.39 9.97
CA ASN A 897 -27.24 -28.22 10.31
C ASN A 897 -26.94 -28.47 11.80
N ALA A 898 -27.96 -28.67 12.63
CA ALA A 898 -27.79 -28.98 14.04
C ALA A 898 -28.26 -30.41 14.34
N ASN A 899 -27.95 -30.87 15.55
CA ASN A 899 -28.33 -32.18 16.01
C ASN A 899 -29.30 -32.05 17.18
N GLY A 900 -30.43 -32.76 17.13
CA GLY A 900 -31.26 -33.02 18.30
C GLY A 900 -32.75 -32.94 18.04
N ASP A 901 -33.13 -32.41 16.89
CA ASP A 901 -34.51 -32.13 16.54
C ASP A 901 -34.89 -32.55 15.12
N SER A 902 -36.18 -32.41 14.79
CA SER A 902 -36.75 -32.90 13.53
C SER A 902 -37.95 -32.08 13.13
N GLY A 903 -38.27 -32.15 11.84
CA GLY A 903 -39.41 -31.46 11.26
C GLY A 903 -40.00 -32.20 10.07
N GLU A 904 -40.82 -31.49 9.30
CA GLU A 904 -41.47 -31.99 8.09
C GLU A 904 -41.67 -30.83 7.11
N LEU A 905 -41.16 -30.98 5.88
CA LEU A 905 -41.54 -30.15 4.76
C LEU A 905 -42.92 -30.61 4.27
N GLN A 906 -43.94 -29.76 4.39
CA GLN A 906 -45.33 -30.11 4.10
C GLN A 906 -45.74 -29.77 2.68
N THR A 907 -45.40 -28.56 2.22
CA THR A 907 -45.70 -28.07 0.87
C THR A 907 -44.58 -27.18 0.36
N TRP A 908 -44.44 -27.11 -0.97
CA TRP A 908 -43.76 -26.04 -1.69
C TRP A 908 -44.11 -26.16 -3.18
N GLY A 909 -43.86 -25.08 -3.92
CA GLY A 909 -43.99 -25.00 -5.36
C GLY A 909 -43.14 -23.89 -5.93
N LEU A 910 -43.14 -23.79 -7.26
CA LEU A 910 -42.54 -22.69 -8.00
C LEU A 910 -43.59 -22.01 -8.86
N GLN A 911 -43.63 -20.68 -8.83
CA GLN A 911 -44.25 -19.90 -9.89
C GLN A 911 -43.14 -19.54 -10.88
N ILE A 912 -43.27 -19.97 -12.13
CA ILE A 912 -42.25 -19.71 -13.15
C ILE A 912 -42.90 -18.96 -14.30
N CYS A 913 -42.28 -17.86 -14.69
CA CYS A 913 -42.61 -17.09 -15.87
C CYS A 913 -41.55 -17.30 -16.94
N ILE A 914 -41.97 -17.65 -18.16
CA ILE A 914 -41.09 -17.81 -19.32
C ILE A 914 -41.43 -16.80 -20.42
N ALA A 915 -40.43 -16.44 -21.23
CA ALA A 915 -40.65 -15.67 -22.45
C ALA A 915 -41.27 -16.58 -23.52
N GLY A 916 -42.47 -16.24 -23.98
CA GLY A 916 -43.14 -16.91 -25.09
C GLY A 916 -42.70 -16.31 -26.43
N LEU A 917 -42.12 -17.14 -27.32
CA LEU A 917 -42.00 -16.79 -28.74
C LEU A 917 -43.41 -16.83 -29.34
N GLY A 918 -43.88 -15.73 -29.94
CA GLY A 918 -45.26 -15.55 -30.38
C GLY A 918 -45.85 -16.72 -31.20
N GLU A 919 -47.16 -16.92 -31.05
CA GLU A 919 -47.93 -18.00 -31.69
C GLU A 919 -47.68 -18.10 -33.21
N GLY A 920 -47.30 -19.29 -33.67
CA GLY A 920 -47.20 -19.55 -35.11
C GLY A 920 -46.72 -20.95 -35.48
N ILE A 921 -47.53 -21.99 -35.17
CA ILE A 921 -47.80 -23.19 -35.99
C ILE A 921 -48.43 -24.25 -35.07
N LEU A 922 -49.76 -24.32 -35.10
CA LEU A 922 -50.48 -25.55 -34.72
C LEU A 922 -50.18 -26.58 -35.81
N ILE A 923 -49.44 -27.63 -35.44
CA ILE A 923 -49.25 -28.82 -36.27
C ILE A 923 -50.56 -29.61 -36.20
N ASP A 924 -51.45 -29.42 -37.17
CA ASP A 924 -52.51 -30.39 -37.46
C ASP A 924 -52.04 -31.29 -38.61
N GLY A 925 -52.32 -32.58 -38.46
CA GLY A 925 -51.60 -33.67 -39.11
C GLY A 925 -51.79 -33.76 -40.62
N PHE A 926 -50.77 -34.30 -41.30
CA PHE A 926 -50.97 -35.07 -42.52
C PHE A 926 -49.91 -36.17 -42.67
N GLU A 927 -50.41 -37.35 -43.03
CA GLU A 927 -49.69 -38.61 -43.22
C GLU A 927 -48.50 -38.49 -44.19
N GLY A 928 -47.41 -39.19 -43.88
CA GLY A 928 -46.17 -39.14 -44.65
C GLY A 928 -46.18 -39.95 -45.95
N PRO A 929 -45.21 -39.73 -46.85
CA PRO A 929 -44.79 -40.71 -47.82
C PRO A 929 -43.41 -41.29 -47.48
N THR A 930 -43.31 -42.60 -47.65
CA THR A 930 -42.12 -43.47 -47.55
C THR A 930 -40.91 -42.99 -48.39
N PRO A 931 -39.67 -43.33 -47.99
CA PRO A 931 -38.46 -42.89 -48.69
C PRO A 931 -38.16 -43.73 -49.95
N PRO A 932 -37.57 -43.16 -51.02
CA PRO A 932 -37.04 -43.94 -52.13
C PRO A 932 -35.63 -44.51 -51.79
N PRO A 933 -35.26 -45.67 -52.35
CA PRO A 933 -34.02 -46.36 -52.01
C PRO A 933 -32.79 -45.75 -52.72
N ALA A 934 -31.62 -45.93 -52.08
CA ALA A 934 -30.31 -45.50 -52.55
C ALA A 934 -29.89 -46.16 -53.88
N PRO A 935 -29.14 -45.47 -54.75
CA PRO A 935 -28.65 -46.06 -56.00
C PRO A 935 -27.33 -46.82 -55.80
N GLU A 936 -27.27 -48.02 -56.36
CA GLU A 936 -26.02 -48.75 -56.65
C GLU A 936 -25.33 -48.14 -57.88
N ASN A 937 -24.11 -47.62 -57.70
CA ASN A 937 -22.89 -47.91 -58.47
C ASN A 937 -21.75 -47.00 -58.01
#